data_AF-A0A4Y2L1K0-F1
#
_entry.id   AF-A0A4Y2L1K0-F1
#
_cell.length_a   1.000
_cell.length_b   1.000
_cell.length_c   1.000
_cell.angle_alpha   90.00
_cell.angle_beta   90.00
_cell.angle_gamma   90.00
#
_symmetry.space_group_name_H-M   'P 1'
#
loop_
_entity.id
_entity.type
_entity.pdbx_description
1 polymer ?
#
loop_
_entity_poly.entity_id
_entity_poly.type
_entity_poly.pdbx_seq_one_letter_code
_entity_poly.pdbx_strand_id
1 'polypeptide(L)'
;MTFVQWNCRSLNNKKIWLHQPPFSTANFWIFQETFFKADDNLSHPNKIFFHTHRSNRFGGGLLIGIPKNISGRVIYSIDNDPNLEVLAVEIHSKNLNFNIVNIYAPHGFNIATIKRFLDSLSIPTFIFGDFNLHHPLWGGNSQSSLSESFVDWLNNSEFSMLNTSAPTNISNPHTSSIIDLTLCSASIYNEIDCYVFDCTFESDHIPIVISWSKFQNTTHSIKTITWKPIITKSIEIFNTTSQPNIDLLTDQISRAISAHTSNKILVDKDYPPWWNAACHNFSRLKKLAWNKARRNIVTTEWIKYKKYRSKFKFHFKKAKENYWDNISKISRNPRMFFKILNKLSSHTNPNVTTHEIIFHNNRYVTNPIKQSNLFANHFSSYSHEVQPIPLDYSTENEFLNRNIEFWELKRAISKTKNSTPGADNIPAIWFKNLDDASLLKILGMLQQQLDSSVLPKAWKHTIIIPIPKPNKDKTKLTSYRPIALTSVFCKIFERILAHRITHFLTSQKKLNPNQHGFLPFRDNHTAIYRIYSAISEARKNKKFFVAVSLDIKSAYDSVHVDDLILKCLQLDTHLKACNVIQTTALRIALGVPIWTPNVILLKLAGQEILSGKIKRLAMQFFIKQIATQPFSAIFHTPGRIYSQLVEKDAESLRITFRNLSCIPDHIISLPIFPHSNPNICEIFLKDFYFQNKELPSSLISSDFIECIQRFFTNHFIIATDGSKSHCHTSIAGFSCLQQFCYRIHPLNSVFTAEVLAICQALDELVIPETDILILSDSFSALSSLKNLSFHSPKVIQHLAAKIRIRKNLHQKIALLWVPGHSGVSWNEKADFIAKQVSDFSPYIDWIASEDILSHLKKQSLQITEENYHKSKYKLLIANIPDILTISKWTGNRVQDRLIARIISKTITTPGLLSRFNLHPDPLCSVCNEINDISHILLRCQKYASVRVILWRKLNIVSANITYDVLLSHVLVNKYHLLIFVQTLKYFDIV
;
A
#
# COMPACT_ATOMS: atom_id res chain seq x y z
N MET A 1 -5.36 10.67 36.44
CA MET A 1 -5.60 12.02 35.87
C MET A 1 -5.31 13.04 36.93
N THR A 2 -4.60 14.12 36.63
CA THR A 2 -4.40 15.24 37.57
C THR A 2 -4.91 16.56 36.98
N PHE A 3 -5.70 17.29 37.75
CA PHE A 3 -6.22 18.61 37.42
C PHE A 3 -5.61 19.64 38.38
N VAL A 4 -5.42 20.86 37.91
CA VAL A 4 -5.13 22.01 38.76
C VAL A 4 -6.09 23.15 38.44
N GLN A 5 -6.87 23.55 39.44
CA GLN A 5 -7.72 24.73 39.41
C GLN A 5 -6.96 25.90 40.05
N TRP A 6 -6.97 27.08 39.43
CA TRP A 6 -6.33 28.27 39.99
C TRP A 6 -6.86 29.59 39.43
N ASN A 7 -7.43 30.44 40.28
CA ASN A 7 -7.60 31.86 39.96
C ASN A 7 -6.21 32.52 39.97
N CYS A 8 -5.71 32.81 38.78
CA CYS A 8 -4.34 33.25 38.61
C CYS A 8 -4.17 34.76 38.70
N ARG A 9 -5.25 35.55 38.68
CA ARG A 9 -5.24 37.02 38.74
C ARG A 9 -4.13 37.65 37.87
N SER A 10 -4.26 37.52 36.55
CA SER A 10 -3.27 37.80 35.49
C SER A 10 -2.20 36.71 35.29
N LEU A 11 -2.36 35.93 34.23
CA LEU A 11 -1.44 34.85 33.89
C LEU A 11 -0.14 35.36 33.25
N ASN A 12 -0.19 36.47 32.50
CA ASN A 12 0.96 36.98 31.73
C ASN A 12 2.19 37.25 32.60
N ASN A 13 2.01 37.78 33.81
CA ASN A 13 3.09 38.06 34.75
C ASN A 13 3.54 36.83 35.55
N LYS A 14 2.79 35.72 35.47
CA LYS A 14 2.94 34.52 36.31
C LYS A 14 3.32 33.26 35.52
N LYS A 15 3.55 33.37 34.20
CA LYS A 15 3.97 32.25 33.32
C LYS A 15 5.17 31.45 33.84
N ILE A 16 6.05 32.09 34.63
CA ILE A 16 7.21 31.44 35.26
C ILE A 16 6.81 30.27 36.17
N TRP A 17 5.66 30.36 36.85
CA TRP A 17 5.19 29.40 37.83
C TRP A 17 4.63 28.13 37.19
N LEU A 18 4.20 28.21 35.93
CA LEU A 18 3.66 27.06 35.17
C LEU A 18 4.68 25.93 34.98
N HIS A 19 5.97 26.22 35.16
CA HIS A 19 7.06 25.24 35.12
C HIS A 19 7.33 24.56 36.48
N GLN A 20 6.52 24.82 37.51
CA GLN A 20 6.63 24.18 38.83
C GLN A 20 5.39 23.32 39.13
N PRO A 21 5.53 22.26 39.95
CA PRO A 21 4.37 21.59 40.53
C PRO A 21 3.53 22.59 41.35
N PRO A 22 2.19 22.51 41.29
CA PRO A 22 1.42 21.43 40.68
C PRO A 22 1.20 21.59 39.16
N PHE A 23 1.44 22.78 38.59
CA PHE A 23 1.16 23.07 37.18
C PHE A 23 1.96 22.23 36.20
N SER A 24 3.27 22.04 36.43
CA SER A 24 4.11 21.25 35.54
C SER A 24 3.75 19.76 35.52
N THR A 25 3.13 19.27 36.60
CA THR A 25 2.76 17.86 36.78
C THR A 25 1.28 17.57 36.48
N ALA A 26 0.45 18.60 36.44
CA ALA A 26 -0.98 18.45 36.16
C ALA A 26 -1.23 18.12 34.69
N ASN A 27 -2.10 17.15 34.41
CA ASN A 27 -2.53 16.86 33.04
C ASN A 27 -3.41 17.99 32.50
N PHE A 28 -4.34 18.47 33.32
CA PHE A 28 -5.33 19.49 32.96
C PHE A 28 -5.10 20.78 33.76
N TRP A 29 -5.22 21.94 33.10
CA TRP A 29 -5.15 23.26 33.72
C TRP A 29 -6.51 23.93 33.64
N ILE A 30 -7.02 24.45 34.75
CA ILE A 30 -8.31 25.14 34.79
C ILE A 30 -8.09 26.47 35.51
N PHE A 31 -7.91 27.54 34.74
CA PHE A 31 -7.53 28.83 35.27
C PHE A 31 -8.65 29.86 35.11
N GLN A 32 -8.80 30.69 36.13
CA GLN A 32 -9.69 31.85 36.16
C GLN A 32 -8.86 33.14 36.17
N GLU A 33 -9.45 34.24 35.74
CA GLU A 33 -8.82 35.57 35.65
C GLU A 33 -7.48 35.59 34.91
N THR A 34 -7.44 35.02 33.71
CA THR A 34 -6.19 34.96 32.91
C THR A 34 -5.72 36.33 32.42
N PHE A 35 -6.64 37.27 32.20
CA PHE A 35 -6.44 38.61 31.65
C PHE A 35 -5.85 38.60 30.23
N PHE A 36 -6.15 37.55 29.45
CA PHE A 36 -5.77 37.49 28.04
C PHE A 36 -6.61 38.44 27.19
N LYS A 37 -5.96 39.09 26.24
CA LYS A 37 -6.57 39.86 25.14
C LYS A 37 -6.74 38.98 23.90
N ALA A 38 -7.49 39.45 22.90
CA ALA A 38 -7.71 38.71 21.65
C ALA A 38 -6.40 38.26 20.95
N ASP A 39 -5.32 39.05 21.08
CA ASP A 39 -4.02 38.75 20.47
C ASP A 39 -3.07 37.94 21.37
N ASP A 40 -3.43 37.69 22.63
CA ASP A 40 -2.59 36.97 23.58
C ASP A 40 -2.60 35.46 23.28
N ASN A 41 -1.48 34.96 22.76
CA ASN A 41 -1.29 33.53 22.51
C ASN A 41 -0.45 32.87 23.62
N LEU A 42 -1.06 31.95 24.38
CA LEU A 42 -0.33 31.05 25.27
C LEU A 42 0.03 29.77 24.53
N SER A 43 1.32 29.45 24.44
CA SER A 43 1.80 28.20 23.85
C SER A 43 2.45 27.30 24.89
N HIS A 44 2.16 25.99 24.81
CA HIS A 44 2.75 24.97 25.68
C HIS A 44 3.13 23.74 24.86
N PRO A 45 4.30 23.12 25.11
CA PRO A 45 4.77 21.99 24.32
C PRO A 45 3.82 20.79 24.36
N ASN A 46 3.17 20.56 25.51
CA ASN A 46 2.40 19.34 25.78
C ASN A 46 0.89 19.57 25.98
N LYS A 47 0.40 20.81 25.88
CA LYS A 47 -1.01 21.16 26.14
C LYS A 47 -1.65 21.94 24.99
N ILE A 48 -2.97 21.82 24.89
CA ILE A 48 -3.87 22.59 24.02
C ILE A 48 -4.75 23.44 24.93
N PHE A 49 -5.04 24.69 24.53
CA PHE A 49 -5.80 25.62 25.36
C PHE A 49 -7.10 26.02 24.68
N PHE A 50 -8.19 25.93 25.44
CA PHE A 50 -9.46 26.60 25.18
C PHE A 50 -9.53 27.78 26.14
N HIS A 51 -9.89 28.97 25.67
CA HIS A 51 -9.96 30.14 26.53
C HIS A 51 -11.03 31.12 26.04
N THR A 52 -11.50 31.94 26.97
CA THR A 52 -12.38 33.09 26.72
C THR A 52 -11.67 34.36 27.16
N HIS A 53 -12.05 35.50 26.56
CA HIS A 53 -11.53 36.81 26.95
C HIS A 53 -12.67 37.83 26.91
N ARG A 54 -12.56 38.89 27.72
CA ARG A 54 -13.50 40.02 27.67
C ARG A 54 -12.98 41.08 26.71
N SER A 55 -13.80 41.46 25.75
CA SER A 55 -13.49 42.52 24.76
C SER A 55 -13.66 43.94 25.32
N ASN A 56 -14.54 44.13 26.31
CA ASN A 56 -15.01 45.47 26.70
C ASN A 56 -14.48 46.01 28.04
N ARG A 57 -13.67 45.26 28.80
CA ARG A 57 -13.09 45.72 30.08
C ARG A 57 -11.82 44.97 30.47
N PHE A 58 -11.01 45.57 31.33
CA PHE A 58 -9.83 44.94 31.91
C PHE A 58 -10.22 43.91 32.98
N GLY A 59 -9.66 42.70 32.90
CA GLY A 59 -9.87 41.63 33.88
C GLY A 59 -10.92 40.58 33.49
N GLY A 60 -10.80 39.37 34.04
CA GLY A 60 -11.58 38.18 33.68
C GLY A 60 -10.84 37.20 32.76
N GLY A 61 -11.58 36.32 32.08
CA GLY A 61 -11.08 35.35 31.11
C GLY A 61 -10.78 33.99 31.73
N LEU A 62 -11.32 32.94 31.12
CA LEU A 62 -11.18 31.55 31.54
C LEU A 62 -10.22 30.79 30.62
N LEU A 63 -9.53 29.78 31.17
CA LEU A 63 -8.69 28.88 30.37
C LEU A 63 -8.83 27.42 30.83
N ILE A 64 -9.03 26.53 29.87
CA ILE A 64 -8.96 25.07 30.04
C ILE A 64 -7.81 24.54 29.16
N GLY A 65 -6.77 24.01 29.80
CA GLY A 65 -5.63 23.38 29.16
C GLY A 65 -5.72 21.86 29.23
N ILE A 66 -5.70 21.19 28.09
CA ILE A 66 -5.80 19.72 27.99
C ILE A 66 -4.52 19.11 27.38
N PRO A 67 -4.17 17.85 27.66
CA PRO A 67 -3.04 17.16 27.02
C PRO A 67 -3.17 17.07 25.48
N LYS A 68 -2.06 17.23 24.75
CA LYS A 68 -2.06 17.15 23.26
C LYS A 68 -2.45 15.79 22.67
N ASN A 69 -2.40 14.73 23.46
CA ASN A 69 -2.80 13.38 23.06
C ASN A 69 -4.29 13.09 23.29
N ILE A 70 -5.08 14.09 23.73
CA ILE A 70 -6.51 13.99 23.99
C ILE A 70 -7.22 15.04 23.12
N SER A 71 -8.42 14.72 22.65
CA SER A 71 -9.23 15.66 21.86
C SER A 71 -10.24 16.37 22.76
N GLY A 72 -10.55 17.63 22.48
CA GLY A 72 -11.56 18.39 23.22
C GLY A 72 -12.38 19.29 22.30
N ARG A 73 -13.62 19.56 22.68
CA ARG A 73 -14.55 20.44 21.96
C ARG A 73 -15.25 21.37 22.95
N VAL A 74 -15.29 22.67 22.65
CA VAL A 74 -16.12 23.62 23.41
C VAL A 74 -17.59 23.29 23.16
N ILE A 75 -18.34 23.04 24.24
CA ILE A 75 -19.78 22.72 24.19
C ILE A 75 -20.65 23.88 24.68
N TYR A 76 -20.11 24.77 25.50
CA TYR A 76 -20.81 25.93 26.01
C TYR A 76 -19.82 27.02 26.45
N SER A 77 -20.17 28.29 26.24
CA SER A 77 -19.37 29.43 26.70
C SER A 77 -20.23 30.66 26.94
N ILE A 78 -19.98 31.36 28.06
CA ILE A 78 -20.50 32.70 28.37
C ILE A 78 -19.31 33.61 28.64
N ASP A 79 -19.15 34.66 27.84
CA ASP A 79 -18.07 35.65 27.94
C ASP A 79 -18.56 37.11 28.00
N ASN A 80 -19.83 37.35 27.65
CA ASN A 80 -20.44 38.68 27.60
C ASN A 80 -21.17 39.12 28.89
N ASP A 81 -21.42 38.20 29.84
CA ASP A 81 -22.07 38.54 31.11
C ASP A 81 -21.04 39.14 32.10
N PRO A 82 -21.27 40.35 32.64
CA PRO A 82 -20.34 40.97 33.56
C PRO A 82 -20.24 40.26 34.93
N ASN A 83 -21.21 39.42 35.29
CA ASN A 83 -21.27 38.78 36.61
C ASN A 83 -20.98 37.27 36.55
N LEU A 84 -20.89 36.68 35.35
CA LEU A 84 -20.66 35.24 35.19
C LEU A 84 -19.92 34.92 33.89
N GLU A 85 -18.78 34.26 34.01
CA GLU A 85 -18.10 33.63 32.89
C GLU A 85 -18.18 32.11 33.02
N VAL A 86 -18.46 31.43 31.91
CA VAL A 86 -18.49 29.97 31.84
C VAL A 86 -17.75 29.51 30.60
N LEU A 87 -16.92 28.48 30.73
CA LEU A 87 -16.30 27.79 29.61
C LEU A 87 -16.40 26.29 29.86
N ALA A 88 -17.12 25.57 29.00
CA ALA A 88 -17.29 24.13 29.10
C ALA A 88 -16.71 23.41 27.88
N VAL A 89 -15.92 22.38 28.14
CA VAL A 89 -15.23 21.58 27.13
C VAL A 89 -15.52 20.10 27.37
N GLU A 90 -16.04 19.44 26.34
CA GLU A 90 -16.18 17.99 26.29
C GLU A 90 -14.85 17.35 25.87
N ILE A 91 -14.39 16.37 26.64
CA ILE A 91 -13.11 15.69 26.48
C ILE A 91 -13.32 14.28 25.93
N HIS A 92 -12.58 13.94 24.87
CA HIS A 92 -12.62 12.65 24.19
C HIS A 92 -11.27 11.94 24.27
N SER A 93 -11.23 10.79 24.95
CA SER A 93 -10.05 9.91 25.06
C SER A 93 -10.40 8.48 24.68
N LYS A 94 -9.38 7.65 24.39
CA LYS A 94 -9.56 6.25 23.91
C LYS A 94 -10.46 5.39 24.79
N ASN A 95 -10.46 5.66 26.09
CA ASN A 95 -11.11 4.81 27.09
C ASN A 95 -12.18 5.54 27.90
N LEU A 96 -12.35 6.86 27.74
CA LEU A 96 -13.20 7.66 28.62
C LEU A 96 -13.55 9.02 27.98
N ASN A 97 -14.84 9.38 28.05
CA ASN A 97 -15.35 10.69 27.68
C ASN A 97 -15.91 11.37 28.93
N PHE A 98 -15.66 12.68 29.09
CA PHE A 98 -16.10 13.44 30.26
C PHE A 98 -16.12 14.95 29.98
N ASN A 99 -16.84 15.73 30.77
CA ASN A 99 -16.92 17.18 30.60
C ASN A 99 -16.11 17.93 31.67
N ILE A 100 -15.55 19.08 31.28
CA ILE A 100 -14.90 20.04 32.17
C ILE A 100 -15.62 21.38 32.02
N VAL A 101 -16.14 21.92 33.12
CA VAL A 101 -16.74 23.26 33.21
C VAL A 101 -15.85 24.14 34.07
N ASN A 102 -15.49 25.31 33.56
CA ASN A 102 -14.75 26.35 34.26
C ASN A 102 -15.65 27.56 34.46
N ILE A 103 -15.77 28.06 35.68
CA ILE A 103 -16.65 29.16 36.07
C ILE A 103 -15.85 30.27 36.75
N TYR A 104 -16.17 31.52 36.45
CA TYR A 104 -15.71 32.66 37.23
C TYR A 104 -16.85 33.65 37.44
N ALA A 105 -17.18 33.93 38.70
CA ALA A 105 -18.22 34.86 39.09
C ALA A 105 -17.64 35.89 40.07
N PRO A 106 -17.32 37.14 39.66
CA PRO A 106 -16.67 38.13 40.51
C PRO A 106 -17.49 38.59 41.72
N HIS A 107 -18.81 38.44 41.68
CA HIS A 107 -19.74 38.90 42.73
C HIS A 107 -20.76 37.84 43.17
N GLY A 108 -20.45 36.56 42.91
CA GLY A 108 -21.46 35.49 42.97
C GLY A 108 -22.40 35.52 41.76
N PHE A 109 -23.20 34.46 41.61
CA PHE A 109 -24.16 34.34 40.52
C PHE A 109 -25.42 33.61 40.98
N ASN A 110 -26.52 33.82 40.25
CA ASN A 110 -27.74 33.05 40.43
C ASN A 110 -27.65 31.73 39.65
N ILE A 111 -27.78 30.60 40.33
CA ILE A 111 -27.69 29.27 39.70
C ILE A 111 -28.75 29.08 38.61
N ALA A 112 -29.91 29.73 38.71
CA ALA A 112 -31.00 29.62 37.72
C ALA A 112 -30.55 29.98 36.30
N THR A 113 -29.57 30.87 36.15
CA THR A 113 -29.05 31.33 34.85
C THR A 113 -28.35 30.21 34.08
N ILE A 114 -27.72 29.25 34.78
CA ILE A 114 -26.97 28.14 34.16
C ILE A 114 -27.50 26.76 34.54
N LYS A 115 -28.52 26.66 35.40
CA LYS A 115 -29.10 25.40 35.89
C LYS A 115 -29.46 24.44 34.76
N ARG A 116 -30.23 24.89 33.76
CA ARG A 116 -30.63 24.05 32.62
C ARG A 116 -29.43 23.49 31.85
N PHE A 117 -28.35 24.27 31.75
CA PHE A 117 -27.13 23.82 31.09
C PHE A 117 -26.42 22.76 31.94
N LEU A 118 -26.20 23.03 33.23
CA LEU A 118 -25.53 22.09 34.13
C LEU A 118 -26.28 20.76 34.25
N ASP A 119 -27.62 20.82 34.36
CA ASP A 119 -28.49 19.64 34.45
C ASP A 119 -28.54 18.83 33.12
N SER A 120 -28.11 19.42 31.99
CA SER A 120 -28.09 18.76 30.67
C SER A 120 -26.79 18.01 30.36
N LEU A 121 -25.76 18.16 31.19
CA LEU A 121 -24.42 17.62 30.93
C LEU A 121 -24.38 16.08 31.11
N SER A 122 -23.67 15.40 30.21
CA SER A 122 -23.40 13.98 30.34
C SER A 122 -22.43 13.68 31.50
N ILE A 123 -22.62 12.56 32.18
CA ILE A 123 -21.75 12.10 33.27
C ILE A 123 -20.67 11.18 32.68
N PRO A 124 -19.40 11.28 33.10
CA PRO A 124 -18.88 12.12 34.19
C PRO A 124 -18.58 13.59 33.82
N THR A 125 -18.84 14.50 34.75
CA THR A 125 -18.58 15.94 34.62
C THR A 125 -17.81 16.47 35.83
N PHE A 126 -16.86 17.38 35.59
CA PHE A 126 -16.19 18.20 36.61
C PHE A 126 -16.55 19.67 36.44
N ILE A 127 -16.80 20.35 37.56
CA ILE A 127 -17.05 21.79 37.60
C ILE A 127 -16.01 22.43 38.50
N PHE A 128 -15.27 23.39 37.98
CA PHE A 128 -14.20 24.12 38.66
C PHE A 128 -14.50 25.62 38.56
N GLY A 129 -14.11 26.40 39.55
CA GLY A 129 -14.22 27.85 39.40
C GLY A 129 -13.99 28.65 40.67
N ASP A 130 -13.89 29.96 40.48
CA ASP A 130 -14.00 30.94 41.55
C ASP A 130 -15.44 31.49 41.53
N PHE A 131 -16.21 31.08 42.52
CA PHE A 131 -17.65 31.34 42.59
C PHE A 131 -17.94 32.64 43.36
N ASN A 132 -16.99 33.15 44.15
CA ASN A 132 -17.22 34.20 45.16
C ASN A 132 -18.49 34.00 46.01
N LEU A 133 -18.86 32.74 46.28
CA LEU A 133 -19.97 32.39 47.17
C LEU A 133 -19.43 31.98 48.54
N HIS A 134 -20.02 32.55 49.60
CA HIS A 134 -19.72 32.19 50.98
C HIS A 134 -20.88 31.41 51.57
N HIS A 135 -20.60 30.26 52.20
CA HIS A 135 -21.60 29.46 52.88
C HIS A 135 -20.96 28.60 54.00
N PRO A 136 -21.66 28.36 55.12
CA PRO A 136 -21.17 27.48 56.19
C PRO A 136 -20.83 26.04 55.74
N LEU A 137 -21.54 25.52 54.74
CA LEU A 137 -21.36 24.16 54.19
C LEU A 137 -19.90 23.86 53.78
N TRP A 138 -19.17 24.86 53.28
CA TRP A 138 -17.76 24.73 52.89
C TRP A 138 -16.84 25.66 53.70
N GLY A 139 -17.25 26.07 54.90
CA GLY A 139 -16.40 26.80 55.84
C GLY A 139 -16.40 28.32 55.73
N GLY A 140 -17.43 28.92 55.11
CA GLY A 140 -17.66 30.37 55.13
C GLY A 140 -18.37 30.86 56.40
N ASN A 141 -18.07 32.09 56.84
CA ASN A 141 -18.67 32.71 58.03
C ASN A 141 -19.94 33.54 57.72
N SER A 142 -20.36 33.60 56.45
CA SER A 142 -21.51 34.35 55.98
C SER A 142 -22.28 33.53 54.95
N GLN A 143 -23.58 33.81 54.83
CA GLN A 143 -24.45 33.24 53.82
C GLN A 143 -25.24 34.36 53.13
N SER A 144 -25.56 34.16 51.85
CA SER A 144 -26.34 35.05 51.00
C SER A 144 -27.48 34.27 50.32
N SER A 145 -28.50 34.97 49.80
CA SER A 145 -29.56 34.32 49.02
C SER A 145 -29.04 33.57 47.79
N LEU A 146 -27.94 34.07 47.17
CA LEU A 146 -27.28 33.41 46.04
C LEU A 146 -26.59 32.11 46.47
N SER A 147 -25.90 32.09 47.61
CA SER A 147 -25.25 30.89 48.12
C SER A 147 -26.25 29.84 48.60
N GLU A 148 -27.37 30.25 49.20
CA GLU A 148 -28.46 29.33 49.59
C GLU A 148 -29.09 28.69 48.35
N SER A 149 -29.43 29.49 47.35
CA SER A 149 -29.98 28.96 46.09
C SER A 149 -29.03 27.98 45.39
N PHE A 150 -27.72 28.22 45.48
CA PHE A 150 -26.71 27.31 44.96
C PHE A 150 -26.62 26.01 45.76
N VAL A 151 -26.70 26.08 47.10
CA VAL A 151 -26.72 24.90 47.98
C VAL A 151 -27.97 24.06 47.75
N ASP A 152 -29.13 24.69 47.59
CA ASP A 152 -30.39 24.02 47.23
C ASP A 152 -30.27 23.27 45.91
N TRP A 153 -29.67 23.90 44.89
CA TRP A 153 -29.39 23.20 43.62
C TRP A 153 -28.41 22.05 43.82
N LEU A 154 -27.31 22.26 44.55
CA LEU A 154 -26.30 21.23 44.79
C LEU A 154 -26.92 19.99 45.46
N ASN A 155 -27.72 20.18 46.52
CA ASN A 155 -28.40 19.11 47.24
C ASN A 155 -29.38 18.29 46.38
N ASN A 156 -29.95 18.92 45.34
CA ASN A 156 -30.91 18.29 44.43
C ASN A 156 -30.26 17.82 43.10
N SER A 157 -28.96 18.03 42.93
CA SER A 157 -28.22 17.69 41.71
C SER A 157 -27.47 16.37 41.85
N GLU A 158 -27.01 15.81 40.72
CA GLU A 158 -26.11 14.64 40.72
C GLU A 158 -24.63 15.03 40.94
N PHE A 159 -24.35 16.22 41.48
CA PHE A 159 -23.00 16.71 41.76
C PHE A 159 -22.69 16.65 43.25
N SER A 160 -21.42 16.38 43.56
CA SER A 160 -20.88 16.36 44.91
C SER A 160 -19.69 17.30 45.01
N MET A 161 -19.56 17.98 46.15
CA MET A 161 -18.49 18.93 46.40
C MET A 161 -17.22 18.23 46.92
N LEU A 162 -16.08 18.57 46.33
CA LEU A 162 -14.77 17.98 46.64
C LEU A 162 -13.91 18.86 47.56
N ASN A 163 -14.36 20.07 47.88
CA ASN A 163 -13.60 21.00 48.71
C ASN A 163 -13.35 20.44 50.12
N THR A 164 -12.19 20.78 50.65
CA THR A 164 -11.84 20.53 52.06
C THR A 164 -11.98 21.83 52.86
N SER A 165 -11.84 21.76 54.19
CA SER A 165 -11.84 22.95 55.06
C SER A 165 -10.60 23.85 54.92
N ALA A 166 -9.73 23.58 53.94
CA ALA A 166 -8.54 24.38 53.70
C ALA A 166 -8.87 25.67 52.91
N PRO A 167 -8.34 26.84 53.31
CA PRO A 167 -8.63 28.11 52.65
C PRO A 167 -8.10 28.14 51.22
N THR A 168 -8.89 28.66 50.28
CA THR A 168 -8.54 28.75 48.84
C THR A 168 -8.14 30.17 48.44
N ASN A 169 -8.56 31.19 49.18
CA ASN A 169 -8.19 32.59 48.97
C ASN A 169 -7.62 33.21 50.26
N ILE A 170 -6.58 34.04 50.12
CA ILE A 170 -5.93 34.80 51.20
C ILE A 170 -5.84 36.26 50.75
N SER A 171 -6.81 37.08 51.19
CA SER A 171 -6.87 38.51 50.86
C SER A 171 -5.86 39.34 51.68
N ASN A 172 -5.70 39.01 52.98
CA ASN A 172 -4.69 39.58 53.89
C ASN A 172 -4.14 38.48 54.81
N PRO A 173 -2.99 38.67 55.50
CA PRO A 173 -2.40 37.64 56.37
C PRO A 173 -3.31 37.12 57.51
N HIS A 174 -4.44 37.80 57.75
CA HIS A 174 -5.40 37.53 58.82
C HIS A 174 -6.80 37.15 58.28
N THR A 175 -7.02 37.17 56.96
CA THR A 175 -8.33 36.90 56.34
C THR A 175 -8.19 35.86 55.24
N SER A 176 -8.88 34.73 55.40
CA SER A 176 -8.88 33.64 54.43
C SER A 176 -10.31 33.17 54.18
N SER A 177 -10.61 32.76 52.95
CA SER A 177 -11.93 32.27 52.56
C SER A 177 -11.85 31.06 51.64
N ILE A 178 -12.96 30.33 51.51
CA ILE A 178 -13.13 29.19 50.61
C ILE A 178 -14.19 29.60 49.59
N ILE A 179 -13.72 30.15 48.46
CA ILE A 179 -14.54 30.69 47.38
C ILE A 179 -14.27 30.02 46.02
N ASP A 180 -13.15 29.30 45.94
CA ASP A 180 -12.80 28.48 44.79
C ASP A 180 -13.39 27.08 44.99
N LEU A 181 -14.52 26.79 44.34
CA LEU A 181 -15.24 25.52 44.51
C LEU A 181 -14.89 24.54 43.38
N THR A 182 -14.89 23.25 43.74
CA THR A 182 -14.66 22.11 42.86
C THR A 182 -15.75 21.06 43.11
N LEU A 183 -16.51 20.74 42.07
CA LEU A 183 -17.54 19.72 42.08
C LEU A 183 -17.23 18.61 41.07
N CYS A 184 -17.73 17.41 41.34
CA CYS A 184 -17.73 16.30 40.39
C CYS A 184 -19.08 15.60 40.38
N SER A 185 -19.39 14.84 39.34
CA SER A 185 -20.54 13.94 39.38
C SER A 185 -20.42 12.95 40.55
N ALA A 186 -21.53 12.66 41.24
CA ALA A 186 -21.56 11.77 42.40
C ALA A 186 -21.02 10.37 42.08
N SER A 187 -21.19 9.91 40.83
CA SER A 187 -20.72 8.61 40.34
C SER A 187 -19.19 8.41 40.37
N ILE A 188 -18.41 9.50 40.43
CA ILE A 188 -16.95 9.46 40.45
C ILE A 188 -16.34 9.99 41.75
N TYR A 189 -17.16 10.42 42.71
CA TYR A 189 -16.74 11.06 43.95
C TYR A 189 -15.71 10.22 44.73
N ASN A 190 -16.00 8.94 44.94
CA ASN A 190 -15.12 8.02 45.68
C ASN A 190 -13.82 7.65 44.93
N GLU A 191 -13.66 8.07 43.67
CA GLU A 191 -12.49 7.80 42.85
C GLU A 191 -11.50 8.97 42.81
N ILE A 192 -11.83 10.07 43.49
CA ILE A 192 -11.17 11.37 43.39
C ILE A 192 -10.58 11.80 44.73
N ASP A 193 -9.31 12.23 44.70
CA ASP A 193 -8.71 12.98 45.79
C ASP A 193 -8.62 14.47 45.42
N CYS A 194 -8.88 15.34 46.38
CA CYS A 194 -8.81 16.80 46.21
C CYS A 194 -8.06 17.43 47.39
N TYR A 195 -7.11 18.31 47.11
CA TYR A 195 -6.42 19.06 48.16
C TYR A 195 -5.99 20.45 47.69
N VAL A 196 -5.92 21.39 48.63
CA VAL A 196 -5.41 22.75 48.39
C VAL A 196 -3.89 22.75 48.47
N PHE A 197 -3.22 23.31 47.46
CA PHE A 197 -1.76 23.30 47.36
C PHE A 197 -1.10 24.16 48.45
N ASP A 198 0.20 23.94 48.67
CA ASP A 198 0.96 24.68 49.70
C ASP A 198 1.61 25.96 49.16
N CYS A 199 1.07 26.65 48.15
CA CYS A 199 1.65 27.90 47.65
C CYS A 199 0.67 28.70 46.77
N THR A 200 0.65 30.04 46.86
CA THR A 200 -0.25 30.91 46.07
C THR A 200 0.31 31.36 44.72
N PHE A 201 1.61 31.16 44.47
CA PHE A 201 2.28 31.53 43.20
C PHE A 201 2.07 32.99 42.75
N GLU A 202 2.10 33.92 43.70
CA GLU A 202 1.90 35.37 43.47
C GLU A 202 0.46 35.76 43.09
N SER A 203 -0.49 34.84 43.24
CA SER A 203 -1.92 35.16 43.36
C SER A 203 -2.29 35.31 44.83
N ASP A 204 -3.45 35.90 45.08
CA ASP A 204 -4.20 35.84 46.34
C ASP A 204 -5.00 34.54 46.48
N HIS A 205 -5.16 33.78 45.39
CA HIS A 205 -5.76 32.45 45.42
C HIS A 205 -4.70 31.33 45.41
N ILE A 206 -5.03 30.23 46.08
CA ILE A 206 -4.22 29.02 46.21
C ILE A 206 -4.74 27.98 45.21
N PRO A 207 -3.87 27.34 44.41
CA PRO A 207 -4.30 26.30 43.49
C PRO A 207 -4.89 25.09 44.23
N ILE A 208 -5.93 24.50 43.65
CA ILE A 208 -6.54 23.25 44.10
C ILE A 208 -6.08 22.14 43.16
N VAL A 209 -5.63 21.02 43.71
CA VAL A 209 -5.16 19.87 42.96
C VAL A 209 -6.12 18.70 43.14
N ILE A 210 -6.53 18.12 42.02
CA ILE A 210 -7.48 17.01 41.98
C ILE A 210 -6.81 15.83 41.27
N SER A 211 -6.88 14.63 41.85
CA SER A 211 -6.45 13.39 41.20
C SER A 211 -7.59 12.41 41.05
N TRP A 212 -7.76 11.89 39.83
CA TRP A 212 -8.76 10.89 39.49
C TRP A 212 -8.08 9.58 39.03
N SER A 213 -8.36 8.49 39.74
CA SER A 213 -7.64 7.21 39.65
C SER A 213 -7.84 6.44 38.33
N LYS A 214 -9.00 6.55 37.66
CA LYS A 214 -9.35 5.80 36.44
C LYS A 214 -8.46 6.07 35.21
N PHE A 215 -7.76 7.20 35.18
CA PHE A 215 -6.89 7.56 34.06
C PHE A 215 -5.43 7.42 34.47
N GLN A 216 -4.91 6.20 34.36
CA GLN A 216 -3.48 5.97 34.33
C GLN A 216 -2.97 6.46 32.98
N ASN A 217 -2.13 7.51 32.99
CA ASN A 217 -1.39 7.90 31.80
C ASN A 217 -0.67 6.65 31.27
N THR A 218 -0.63 6.50 29.95
CA THR A 218 0.44 5.71 29.31
C THR A 218 1.75 6.33 29.77
N THR A 219 2.33 5.79 30.84
CA THR A 219 3.68 6.16 31.24
C THR A 219 4.57 5.91 30.03
N HIS A 220 5.41 6.88 29.65
CA HIS A 220 6.41 6.64 28.61
C HIS A 220 7.37 5.56 29.12
N SER A 221 7.04 4.31 28.80
CA SER A 221 7.92 3.18 29.04
C SER A 221 8.98 3.21 27.95
N ILE A 222 10.22 3.48 28.33
CA ILE A 222 11.34 3.23 27.42
C ILE A 222 11.71 1.77 27.57
N LYS A 223 11.81 1.07 26.43
CA LYS A 223 12.43 -0.24 26.37
C LYS A 223 13.93 -0.08 26.63
N THR A 224 14.38 -0.56 27.78
CA THR A 224 15.80 -0.71 28.10
C THR A 224 16.23 -2.13 27.74
N ILE A 225 17.29 -2.25 26.96
CA ILE A 225 17.81 -3.53 26.48
C ILE A 225 19.21 -3.74 27.05
N THR A 226 19.42 -4.88 27.70
CA THR A 226 20.73 -5.26 28.22
C THR A 226 21.47 -6.09 27.17
N TRP A 227 22.44 -5.49 26.48
CA TRP A 227 23.09 -6.12 25.32
C TRP A 227 24.04 -7.27 25.64
N LYS A 228 24.75 -7.23 26.77
CA LYS A 228 25.80 -8.21 27.08
C LYS A 228 25.28 -9.67 27.09
N PRO A 229 24.19 -10.01 27.79
CA PRO A 229 23.62 -11.36 27.74
C PRO A 229 23.11 -11.77 26.35
N ILE A 230 22.53 -10.82 25.60
CA ILE A 230 22.03 -11.05 24.24
C ILE A 230 23.18 -11.44 23.32
N ILE A 231 24.31 -10.74 23.39
CA ILE A 231 25.49 -11.03 22.56
C ILE A 231 26.11 -12.37 22.94
N THR A 232 26.27 -12.66 24.24
CA THR A 232 26.76 -13.97 24.69
C THR A 232 25.88 -15.12 24.18
N LYS A 233 24.56 -14.99 24.30
CA LYS A 233 23.62 -16.00 23.78
C LYS A 233 23.64 -16.10 22.26
N SER A 234 23.81 -14.98 21.56
CA SER A 234 23.95 -14.97 20.10
C SER A 234 25.17 -15.78 19.67
N ILE A 235 26.33 -15.57 20.30
CA ILE A 235 27.57 -16.31 20.02
C ILE A 235 27.40 -17.80 20.30
N GLU A 236 26.73 -18.17 21.41
CA GLU A 236 26.42 -19.57 21.72
C GLU A 236 25.58 -20.21 20.61
N ILE A 237 24.48 -19.57 20.19
CA ILE A 237 23.61 -20.05 19.10
C ILE A 237 24.40 -20.24 17.80
N PHE A 238 25.27 -19.30 17.50
CA PHE A 238 26.15 -19.38 16.34
C PHE A 238 27.12 -20.56 16.43
N ASN A 239 27.62 -20.91 17.61
CA ASN A 239 28.60 -21.98 17.81
C ASN A 239 27.97 -23.38 17.88
N THR A 240 26.74 -23.51 18.37
CA THR A 240 26.04 -24.79 18.47
C THR A 240 25.41 -25.24 17.14
N THR A 241 25.29 -24.35 16.16
CA THR A 241 24.57 -24.63 14.92
C THR A 241 25.53 -24.69 13.73
N SER A 242 25.73 -25.87 13.16
CA SER A 242 26.66 -26.10 12.05
C SER A 242 26.22 -25.40 10.75
N GLN A 243 24.90 -25.25 10.53
CA GLN A 243 24.29 -24.43 9.46
C GLN A 243 22.92 -23.88 9.91
N PRO A 244 22.86 -22.72 10.59
CA PRO A 244 21.59 -22.18 11.06
C PRO A 244 20.75 -21.68 9.89
N ASN A 245 19.55 -22.25 9.72
CA ASN A 245 18.51 -21.64 8.91
C ASN A 245 18.23 -20.23 9.45
N ILE A 246 18.28 -19.22 8.59
CA ILE A 246 18.12 -17.82 8.99
C ILE A 246 16.79 -17.51 9.65
N ASP A 247 15.70 -18.20 9.30
CA ASP A 247 14.39 -18.05 9.95
C ASP A 247 14.44 -18.59 11.39
N LEU A 248 15.13 -19.72 11.64
CA LEU A 248 15.31 -20.28 12.99
C LEU A 248 16.21 -19.37 13.85
N LEU A 249 17.29 -18.87 13.25
CA LEU A 249 18.21 -17.95 13.90
C LEU A 249 17.51 -16.65 14.30
N THR A 250 16.74 -16.03 13.38
CA THR A 250 15.99 -14.80 13.67
C THR A 250 15.02 -15.01 14.81
N ASP A 251 14.31 -16.15 14.85
CA ASP A 251 13.38 -16.46 15.93
C ASP A 251 14.09 -16.63 17.29
N GLN A 252 15.20 -17.37 17.35
CA GLN A 252 15.98 -17.55 18.57
C GLN A 252 16.56 -16.23 19.11
N ILE A 253 17.10 -15.38 18.22
CA ILE A 253 17.62 -14.06 18.60
C ILE A 253 16.47 -13.14 19.04
N SER A 254 15.34 -13.15 18.35
CA SER A 254 14.17 -12.35 18.71
C SER A 254 13.67 -12.69 20.11
N ARG A 255 13.63 -13.99 20.45
CA ARG A 255 13.33 -14.48 21.80
C ARG A 255 14.37 -14.02 22.83
N ALA A 256 15.66 -14.10 22.52
CA ALA A 256 16.73 -13.64 23.40
C ALA A 256 16.67 -12.12 23.67
N ILE A 257 16.39 -11.31 22.65
CA ILE A 257 16.19 -9.86 22.78
C ILE A 257 14.95 -9.59 23.64
N SER A 258 13.85 -10.29 23.40
CA SER A 258 12.60 -10.11 24.15
C SER A 258 12.79 -10.44 25.63
N ALA A 259 13.50 -11.53 25.96
CA ALA A 259 13.79 -11.93 27.34
C ALA A 259 14.66 -10.92 28.11
N HIS A 260 15.49 -10.14 27.40
CA HIS A 260 16.41 -9.15 28.00
C HIS A 260 15.99 -7.70 27.72
N THR A 261 14.74 -7.50 27.32
CA THR A 261 14.13 -6.18 27.16
C THR A 261 13.24 -5.91 28.36
N SER A 262 13.55 -4.87 29.13
CA SER A 262 12.72 -4.40 30.24
C SER A 262 12.04 -3.09 29.88
N ASN A 263 10.80 -2.92 30.34
CA ASN A 263 10.09 -1.65 30.23
C ASN A 263 10.40 -0.82 31.46
N LYS A 264 11.24 0.20 31.32
CA LYS A 264 11.44 1.18 32.39
C LYS A 264 10.37 2.25 32.27
N ILE A 265 9.48 2.30 33.24
CA ILE A 265 8.52 3.39 33.43
C ILE A 265 9.34 4.64 33.76
N LEU A 266 9.36 5.61 32.85
CA LEU A 266 9.87 6.93 33.19
C LEU A 266 8.83 7.61 34.09
N VAL A 267 9.26 7.94 35.31
CA VAL A 267 8.57 8.96 36.10
C VAL A 267 8.97 10.29 35.49
N ASP A 268 8.03 11.01 34.88
CA ASP A 268 8.29 12.37 34.39
C ASP A 268 8.71 13.24 35.58
N LYS A 269 10.01 13.46 35.74
CA LYS A 269 10.51 14.65 36.42
C LYS A 269 10.68 15.70 35.33
N ASP A 270 9.56 16.32 34.95
CA ASP A 270 9.47 17.40 33.96
C ASP A 270 10.12 18.68 34.50
N TYR A 271 11.43 18.65 34.70
CA TYR A 271 12.21 19.85 34.80
C TYR A 271 12.55 20.33 33.39
N PRO A 272 12.37 21.62 33.09
CA PRO A 272 12.80 22.19 31.81
C PRO A 272 14.28 21.88 31.53
N PRO A 273 14.72 21.76 30.26
CA PRO A 273 16.09 21.36 29.90
C PRO A 273 17.19 22.33 30.39
N TRP A 274 16.80 23.54 30.80
CA TRP A 274 17.69 24.54 31.40
C TRP A 274 17.71 24.49 32.94
N TRP A 275 16.96 23.59 33.57
CA TRP A 275 16.90 23.45 35.03
C TRP A 275 18.20 22.86 35.58
N ASN A 276 18.81 23.54 36.55
CA ASN A 276 20.09 23.15 37.14
C ASN A 276 20.01 23.00 38.67
N ALA A 277 21.12 22.60 39.30
CA ALA A 277 21.20 22.36 40.74
C ALA A 277 20.80 23.59 41.59
N ALA A 278 21.14 24.81 41.15
CA ALA A 278 20.74 26.04 41.84
C ALA A 278 19.22 26.25 41.82
N CYS A 279 18.56 25.99 40.68
CA CYS A 279 17.10 26.02 40.58
C CYS A 279 16.46 25.00 41.54
N HIS A 280 17.01 23.79 41.59
CA HIS A 280 16.53 22.74 42.47
C HIS A 280 16.65 23.13 43.96
N ASN A 281 17.82 23.59 44.38
CA ASN A 281 18.11 23.94 45.77
C ASN A 281 17.27 25.12 46.28
N PHE A 282 17.18 26.21 45.50
CA PHE A 282 16.40 27.38 45.92
C PHE A 282 14.89 27.15 45.82
N SER A 283 14.41 26.28 44.92
CA SER A 283 13.01 25.83 44.93
C SER A 283 12.67 25.09 46.23
N ARG A 284 13.57 24.21 46.69
CA ARG A 284 13.42 23.48 47.96
C ARG A 284 13.43 24.41 49.18
N LEU A 285 14.39 25.33 49.25
CA LEU A 285 14.50 26.31 50.35
C LEU A 285 13.29 27.27 50.39
N LYS A 286 12.80 27.69 49.22
CA LYS A 286 11.55 28.46 49.10
C LYS A 286 10.37 27.71 49.73
N LYS A 287 10.21 26.43 49.39
CA LYS A 287 9.13 25.57 49.92
C LYS A 287 9.21 25.37 51.43
N LEU A 288 10.41 25.10 51.95
CA LEU A 288 10.63 24.94 53.40
C LEU A 288 10.34 26.23 54.18
N ALA A 289 10.78 27.38 53.67
CA ALA A 289 10.54 28.68 54.30
C ALA A 289 9.05 29.07 54.25
N TRP A 290 8.35 28.76 53.16
CA TRP A 290 6.90 28.96 53.07
C TRP A 290 6.13 28.13 54.12
N ASN A 291 6.46 26.84 54.24
CA ASN A 291 5.78 25.95 55.19
C ASN A 291 5.99 26.39 56.66
N LYS A 292 7.14 27.01 56.97
CA LYS A 292 7.39 27.60 58.29
C LYS A 292 6.64 28.92 58.49
N ALA A 293 6.64 29.81 57.50
CA ALA A 293 5.91 31.08 57.55
C ALA A 293 4.38 30.91 57.65
N ARG A 294 3.84 29.81 57.12
CA ARG A 294 2.41 29.47 57.25
C ARG A 294 2.04 28.93 58.63
N ARG A 295 2.97 28.26 59.32
CA ARG A 295 2.74 27.68 60.65
C ARG A 295 2.94 28.70 61.76
N ASN A 296 3.92 29.57 61.62
CA ASN A 296 4.24 30.61 62.58
C ASN A 296 3.97 31.97 61.91
N ILE A 297 2.94 32.71 62.35
CA ILE A 297 2.50 34.02 61.78
C ILE A 297 3.51 35.14 62.14
N VAL A 298 4.81 34.85 62.15
CA VAL A 298 5.88 35.77 62.54
C VAL A 298 6.50 36.41 61.31
N THR A 299 6.62 37.74 61.32
CA THR A 299 7.10 38.57 60.20
C THR A 299 8.49 38.15 59.68
N THR A 300 9.35 37.60 60.54
CA THR A 300 10.71 37.17 60.20
C THR A 300 10.76 35.95 59.28
N GLU A 301 9.83 35.00 59.42
CA GLU A 301 9.75 33.81 58.55
C GLU A 301 9.19 34.18 57.16
N TRP A 302 8.29 35.16 57.09
CA TRP A 302 7.83 35.74 55.83
C TRP A 302 8.93 36.48 55.07
N ILE A 303 9.83 37.18 55.77
CA ILE A 303 11.03 37.81 55.17
C ILE A 303 11.98 36.74 54.60
N LYS A 304 12.19 35.61 55.31
CA LYS A 304 12.99 34.48 54.80
C LYS A 304 12.36 33.86 53.55
N TYR A 305 11.05 33.65 53.52
CA TYR A 305 10.34 33.19 52.32
C TYR A 305 10.54 34.16 51.14
N LYS A 306 10.34 35.47 51.34
CA LYS A 306 10.56 36.49 50.30
C LYS A 306 11.99 36.46 49.77
N LYS A 307 12.99 36.30 50.65
CA LYS A 307 14.42 36.16 50.28
C LYS A 307 14.68 34.94 49.39
N TYR A 308 14.20 33.76 49.78
CA TYR A 308 14.39 32.54 48.98
C TYR A 308 13.57 32.54 47.68
N ARG A 309 12.39 33.17 47.67
CA ARG A 309 11.62 33.43 46.44
C ARG A 309 12.42 34.27 45.44
N SER A 310 13.03 35.38 45.87
CA SER A 310 13.85 36.23 44.99
C SER A 310 15.09 35.51 44.47
N LYS A 311 15.79 34.74 45.33
CA LYS A 311 16.94 33.92 44.90
C LYS A 311 16.56 32.85 43.89
N PHE A 312 15.43 32.16 44.10
CA PHE A 312 14.92 31.20 43.13
C PHE A 312 14.63 31.85 41.77
N LYS A 313 13.93 32.99 41.76
CA LYS A 313 13.59 33.74 40.53
C LYS A 313 14.85 34.17 39.76
N PHE A 314 15.88 34.65 40.46
CA PHE A 314 17.16 35.03 39.85
C PHE A 314 17.84 33.83 39.17
N HIS A 315 18.04 32.73 39.89
CA HIS A 315 18.74 31.56 39.34
C HIS A 315 17.96 30.88 38.23
N PHE A 316 16.62 30.86 38.32
CA PHE A 316 15.75 30.38 37.27
C PHE A 316 15.90 31.19 35.98
N LYS A 317 15.83 32.53 36.07
CA LYS A 317 15.95 33.43 34.90
C LYS A 317 17.33 33.28 34.25
N LYS A 318 18.39 33.29 35.06
CA LYS A 318 19.77 33.11 34.58
C LYS A 318 20.02 31.76 33.92
N ALA A 319 19.45 30.68 34.46
CA ALA A 319 19.59 29.35 33.87
C ALA A 319 18.88 29.25 32.50
N LYS A 320 17.70 29.86 32.38
CA LYS A 320 16.96 29.96 31.12
C LYS A 320 17.70 30.81 30.09
N GLU A 321 18.21 31.98 30.47
CA GLU A 321 18.98 32.87 29.58
C GLU A 321 20.23 32.19 29.04
N ASN A 322 21.07 31.64 29.92
CA ASN A 322 22.29 30.91 29.53
C ASN A 322 22.02 29.76 28.55
N TYR A 323 20.89 29.05 28.73
CA TYR A 323 20.51 27.98 27.81
C TYR A 323 20.16 28.52 26.42
N TRP A 324 19.37 29.59 26.33
CA TRP A 324 19.01 30.20 25.05
C TRP A 324 20.21 30.87 24.38
N ASP A 325 21.13 31.46 25.14
CA ASP A 325 22.40 31.99 24.64
C ASP A 325 23.32 30.90 24.07
N ASN A 326 23.33 29.72 24.70
CA ASN A 326 24.09 28.59 24.16
C ASN A 326 23.43 28.01 22.90
N ILE A 327 22.08 27.92 22.88
CA ILE A 327 21.32 27.49 21.70
C ILE A 327 21.53 28.46 20.52
N SER A 328 21.55 29.78 20.78
CA SER A 328 21.77 30.80 19.75
C SER A 328 23.20 30.73 19.20
N LYS A 329 24.21 30.43 20.02
CA LYS A 329 25.59 30.14 19.56
C LYS A 329 25.68 28.89 18.69
N ILE A 330 24.91 27.84 18.99
CA ILE A 330 24.82 26.59 18.21
C ILE A 330 24.08 26.80 16.86
N SER A 331 23.29 27.87 16.72
CA SER A 331 22.46 28.17 15.54
C SER A 331 23.23 28.54 14.26
N ARG A 332 24.56 28.64 14.31
CA ARG A 332 25.41 28.76 13.11
C ARG A 332 25.31 27.54 12.16
N ASN A 333 24.67 26.45 12.59
CA ASN A 333 24.30 25.32 11.75
C ASN A 333 22.91 25.53 11.11
N PRO A 334 22.80 25.71 9.77
CA PRO A 334 21.54 26.03 9.09
C PRO A 334 20.44 24.98 9.31
N ARG A 335 20.78 23.69 9.35
CA ARG A 335 19.79 22.61 9.58
C ARG A 335 19.20 22.67 10.98
N MET A 336 20.01 23.05 11.96
CA MET A 336 19.60 23.17 13.35
C MET A 336 18.79 24.45 13.56
N PHE A 337 19.17 25.54 12.90
CA PHE A 337 18.41 26.79 12.81
C PHE A 337 17.00 26.54 12.25
N PHE A 338 16.85 25.92 11.07
CA PHE A 338 15.53 25.63 10.50
C PHE A 338 14.72 24.62 11.32
N LYS A 339 15.37 23.67 12.02
CA LYS A 339 14.69 22.75 12.94
C LYS A 339 14.15 23.46 14.18
N ILE A 340 14.86 24.47 14.68
CA ILE A 340 14.43 25.34 15.78
C ILE A 340 13.32 26.27 15.28
N LEU A 341 13.50 26.89 14.12
CA LEU A 341 12.51 27.77 13.48
C LEU A 341 11.19 27.04 13.23
N ASN A 342 11.22 25.81 12.71
CA ASN A 342 10.02 24.99 12.48
C ASN A 342 9.34 24.54 13.77
N LYS A 343 10.07 24.41 14.88
CA LYS A 343 9.50 24.18 16.21
C LYS A 343 8.85 25.45 16.79
N LEU A 344 9.35 26.61 16.42
CA LEU A 344 8.84 27.92 16.82
C LEU A 344 7.72 28.41 15.90
N SER A 345 7.64 27.96 14.65
CA SER A 345 6.69 28.44 13.63
C SER A 345 5.48 27.55 13.40
N SER A 346 5.38 26.39 14.08
CA SER A 346 4.17 25.54 14.08
C SER A 346 3.06 26.20 14.91
N HIS A 347 2.66 27.39 14.49
CA HIS A 347 1.54 28.19 14.96
C HIS A 347 0.55 28.27 13.80
N THR A 348 -0.23 27.21 13.59
CA THR A 348 -1.37 27.26 12.68
C THR A 348 -2.63 26.77 13.40
N ASN A 349 -3.60 27.68 13.45
CA ASN A 349 -5.01 27.63 13.86
C ASN A 349 -5.51 26.50 14.80
N PRO A 350 -6.09 26.84 15.97
CA PRO A 350 -6.67 25.89 16.93
C PRO A 350 -8.03 25.29 16.49
N ASN A 351 -8.55 25.63 15.31
CA ASN A 351 -9.82 25.08 14.85
C ASN A 351 -9.60 23.68 14.26
N VAL A 352 -9.79 22.67 15.12
CA VAL A 352 -9.88 21.23 14.85
C VAL A 352 -8.53 20.51 14.64
N THR A 353 -8.07 19.74 15.63
CA THR A 353 -6.93 18.82 15.46
C THR A 353 -7.36 17.35 15.62
N THR A 354 -7.80 16.76 14.51
CA THR A 354 -8.27 15.37 14.31
C THR A 354 -7.13 14.35 14.31
N HIS A 355 -6.44 14.15 15.45
CA HIS A 355 -5.27 13.25 15.46
C HIS A 355 -5.61 11.76 15.36
N GLU A 356 -6.87 11.34 15.51
CA GLU A 356 -7.24 9.91 15.53
C GLU A 356 -8.53 9.57 14.78
N ILE A 357 -8.94 10.40 13.81
CA ILE A 357 -10.23 10.23 13.12
C ILE A 357 -10.01 10.16 11.60
N ILE A 358 -10.50 9.10 10.96
CA ILE A 358 -10.53 8.94 9.50
C ILE A 358 -11.96 9.15 9.01
N PHE A 359 -12.15 10.02 8.03
CA PHE A 359 -13.46 10.23 7.41
C PHE A 359 -13.62 9.28 6.20
N HIS A 360 -14.66 8.45 6.24
CA HIS A 360 -14.95 7.48 5.19
C HIS A 360 -16.46 7.23 5.09
N ASN A 361 -17.04 7.30 3.89
CA ASN A 361 -18.48 7.12 3.61
C ASN A 361 -19.41 7.96 4.51
N ASN A 362 -19.17 9.28 4.57
CA ASN A 362 -19.92 10.24 5.40
C ASN A 362 -19.95 9.95 6.90
N ARG A 363 -19.03 9.11 7.42
CA ARG A 363 -18.89 8.82 8.84
C ARG A 363 -17.44 8.91 9.28
N TYR A 364 -17.26 9.28 10.54
CA TYR A 364 -15.96 9.28 11.20
C TYR A 364 -15.68 7.89 11.79
N VAL A 365 -14.54 7.33 11.41
CA VAL A 365 -14.05 6.04 11.90
C VAL A 365 -12.96 6.31 12.93
N THR A 366 -13.21 5.92 14.18
CA THR A 366 -12.29 6.07 15.33
C THR A 366 -11.72 4.73 15.80
N ASN A 367 -12.33 3.60 15.41
CA ASN A 367 -11.88 2.27 15.79
C ASN A 367 -10.55 1.90 15.08
N PRO A 368 -9.47 1.54 15.81
CA PRO A 368 -8.14 1.29 15.22
C PRO A 368 -8.10 0.14 14.20
N ILE A 369 -8.84 -0.94 14.44
CA ILE A 369 -8.87 -2.10 13.53
C ILE A 369 -9.55 -1.71 12.22
N LYS A 370 -10.70 -1.01 12.32
CA LYS A 370 -11.41 -0.50 11.13
C LYS A 370 -10.54 0.48 10.34
N GLN A 371 -9.84 1.39 11.02
CA GLN A 371 -8.88 2.30 10.36
C GLN A 371 -7.76 1.54 9.65
N SER A 372 -7.17 0.53 10.29
CA SER A 372 -6.10 -0.28 9.69
C SER A 372 -6.56 -0.98 8.41
N ASN A 373 -7.77 -1.56 8.42
CA ASN A 373 -8.34 -2.21 7.24
C ASN A 373 -8.60 -1.23 6.09
N LEU A 374 -9.05 0.00 6.40
CA LEU A 374 -9.24 1.04 5.39
C LEU A 374 -7.92 1.45 4.74
N PHE A 375 -6.85 1.62 5.53
CA PHE A 375 -5.52 1.88 4.99
C PHE A 375 -5.00 0.72 4.13
N ALA A 376 -5.19 -0.53 4.57
CA ALA A 376 -4.78 -1.71 3.81
C ALA A 376 -5.45 -1.77 2.44
N ASN A 377 -6.77 -1.58 2.39
CA ASN A 377 -7.51 -1.56 1.13
C ASN A 377 -7.05 -0.43 0.21
N HIS A 378 -6.88 0.78 0.76
CA HIS A 378 -6.42 1.94 0.00
C HIS A 378 -5.06 1.72 -0.67
N PHE A 379 -4.10 1.12 0.05
CA PHE A 379 -2.76 0.86 -0.48
C PHE A 379 -2.71 -0.33 -1.45
N SER A 380 -3.72 -1.21 -1.46
CA SER A 380 -3.75 -2.42 -2.31
C SER A 380 -4.23 -2.20 -3.76
N SER A 381 -4.75 -1.02 -4.10
CA SER A 381 -5.56 -0.78 -5.31
C SER A 381 -4.77 -0.60 -6.63
N TYR A 382 -3.44 -0.75 -6.61
CA TYR A 382 -2.58 -0.48 -7.78
C TYR A 382 -2.17 -1.79 -8.47
N SER A 383 -2.91 -2.22 -9.48
CA SER A 383 -2.48 -3.26 -10.43
C SER A 383 -2.67 -2.75 -11.86
N HIS A 384 -1.58 -2.62 -12.61
CA HIS A 384 -1.59 -2.14 -14.00
C HIS A 384 -1.36 -3.27 -15.01
N GLU A 385 -1.84 -3.06 -16.24
CA GLU A 385 -1.67 -3.95 -17.39
C GLU A 385 -0.23 -3.94 -17.95
N VAL A 386 0.18 -5.10 -18.47
CA VAL A 386 1.54 -5.44 -18.90
C VAL A 386 1.91 -4.76 -20.23
N GLN A 387 3.05 -4.05 -20.27
CA GLN A 387 3.68 -3.56 -21.50
C GLN A 387 4.93 -4.38 -21.88
N PRO A 388 5.24 -4.55 -23.18
CA PRO A 388 6.35 -5.40 -23.64
C PRO A 388 7.76 -4.76 -23.50
N ILE A 389 8.75 -5.62 -23.26
CA ILE A 389 10.16 -5.38 -22.86
C ILE A 389 11.09 -5.55 -24.08
N PRO A 390 11.93 -4.59 -24.53
CA PRO A 390 12.91 -4.77 -25.64
C PRO A 390 13.96 -5.88 -25.46
N LEU A 391 14.62 -6.29 -26.56
CA LEU A 391 15.45 -7.52 -26.63
C LEU A 391 16.81 -7.33 -25.96
N ASP A 392 17.27 -8.45 -25.43
CA ASP A 392 18.61 -8.79 -24.99
C ASP A 392 19.03 -8.38 -23.57
N TYR A 393 18.96 -9.34 -22.63
CA TYR A 393 19.90 -9.43 -21.50
C TYR A 393 20.10 -10.90 -21.11
N SER A 394 21.07 -11.57 -21.74
CA SER A 394 21.49 -12.92 -21.37
C SER A 394 23.00 -13.02 -21.10
N THR A 395 23.55 -12.07 -20.37
CA THR A 395 24.84 -12.27 -19.71
C THR A 395 24.65 -12.02 -18.23
N GLU A 396 24.89 -13.05 -17.41
CA GLU A 396 25.04 -12.85 -15.98
C GLU A 396 26.15 -11.81 -15.78
N ASN A 397 25.86 -10.72 -15.08
CA ASN A 397 26.89 -9.72 -14.80
C ASN A 397 27.81 -10.29 -13.71
N GLU A 398 28.98 -10.83 -14.10
CA GLU A 398 29.94 -11.45 -13.20
C GLU A 398 30.34 -10.51 -12.05
N PHE A 399 30.47 -9.21 -12.31
CA PHE A 399 30.81 -8.22 -11.30
C PHE A 399 29.73 -8.08 -10.21
N LEU A 400 28.46 -8.05 -10.60
CA LEU A 400 27.34 -7.92 -9.66
C LEU A 400 27.05 -9.24 -8.91
N ASN A 401 27.31 -10.37 -9.56
CA ASN A 401 27.02 -11.71 -9.04
C ASN A 401 28.20 -12.36 -8.29
N ARG A 402 29.33 -11.67 -8.13
CA ARG A 402 30.47 -12.14 -7.32
C ARG A 402 30.09 -12.39 -5.85
N ASN A 403 30.84 -13.22 -5.14
CA ASN A 403 30.60 -13.48 -3.73
C ASN A 403 30.61 -12.20 -2.89
N ILE A 404 29.79 -12.15 -1.84
CA ILE A 404 29.71 -11.03 -0.91
C ILE A 404 31.00 -10.97 -0.10
N GLU A 405 31.68 -9.83 -0.17
CA GLU A 405 32.94 -9.64 0.55
C GLU A 405 32.65 -9.12 1.96
N PHE A 406 33.49 -9.49 2.94
CA PHE A 406 33.27 -9.14 4.34
C PHE A 406 33.24 -7.62 4.60
N TRP A 407 34.01 -6.84 3.85
CA TRP A 407 33.99 -5.38 3.95
C TRP A 407 32.66 -4.79 3.47
N GLU A 408 31.96 -5.42 2.52
CA GLU A 408 30.64 -4.97 2.06
C GLU A 408 29.61 -5.11 3.18
N LEU A 409 29.67 -6.21 3.93
CA LEU A 409 28.85 -6.44 5.10
C LEU A 409 29.13 -5.41 6.21
N LYS A 410 30.40 -5.22 6.60
CA LYS A 410 30.77 -4.21 7.62
C LYS A 410 30.34 -2.80 7.21
N ARG A 411 30.50 -2.44 5.94
CA ARG A 411 30.05 -1.17 5.38
C ARG A 411 28.52 -1.03 5.43
N ALA A 412 27.78 -2.08 5.06
CA ALA A 412 26.32 -2.06 5.11
C ALA A 412 25.80 -1.91 6.55
N ILE A 413 26.39 -2.63 7.52
CA ILE A 413 26.04 -2.52 8.95
C ILE A 413 26.31 -1.11 9.49
N SER A 414 27.50 -0.55 9.23
CA SER A 414 27.86 0.78 9.75
C SER A 414 26.94 1.89 9.22
N LYS A 415 26.59 1.83 7.92
CA LYS A 415 25.67 2.78 7.27
C LYS A 415 24.20 2.57 7.65
N THR A 416 23.83 1.42 8.23
CA THR A 416 22.46 1.15 8.66
C THR A 416 22.17 1.88 9.96
N LYS A 417 21.16 2.77 9.93
CA LYS A 417 20.72 3.54 11.11
C LYS A 417 19.99 2.65 12.09
N ASN A 418 20.17 2.90 13.38
CA ASN A 418 19.40 2.23 14.42
C ASN A 418 17.98 2.80 14.45
N SER A 419 17.11 2.21 13.64
CA SER A 419 15.70 2.57 13.47
C SER A 419 14.81 1.45 13.99
N THR A 420 13.50 1.69 14.09
CA THR A 420 12.53 0.68 14.50
C THR A 420 12.68 -0.58 13.63
N PRO A 421 12.86 -1.77 14.24
CA PRO A 421 13.01 -3.02 13.51
C PRO A 421 11.72 -3.44 12.80
N GLY A 422 11.82 -4.46 11.95
CA GLY A 422 10.66 -5.12 11.35
C GLY A 422 9.96 -6.04 12.36
N ALA A 423 9.13 -6.95 11.85
CA ALA A 423 8.39 -7.90 12.68
C ALA A 423 9.26 -8.89 13.48
N ASP A 424 10.53 -9.06 13.08
CA ASP A 424 11.52 -9.87 13.79
C ASP A 424 12.03 -9.21 15.09
N ASN A 425 11.74 -7.92 15.32
CA ASN A 425 12.22 -7.17 16.48
C ASN A 425 13.75 -7.12 16.65
N ILE A 426 14.54 -7.38 15.59
CA ILE A 426 16.01 -7.33 15.65
C ILE A 426 16.50 -5.98 15.13
N PRO A 427 17.04 -5.09 16.00
CA PRO A 427 17.47 -3.76 15.59
C PRO A 427 18.91 -3.75 15.02
N ALA A 428 19.26 -2.70 14.27
CA ALA A 428 20.59 -2.58 13.66
C ALA A 428 21.74 -2.53 14.67
N ILE A 429 21.49 -2.09 15.90
CA ILE A 429 22.50 -2.09 16.96
C ILE A 429 22.94 -3.50 17.37
N TRP A 430 22.09 -4.53 17.19
CA TRP A 430 22.49 -5.92 17.45
C TRP A 430 23.67 -6.32 16.55
N PHE A 431 23.55 -6.07 15.24
CA PHE A 431 24.63 -6.32 14.28
C PHE A 431 25.91 -5.54 14.56
N LYS A 432 25.79 -4.31 15.10
CA LYS A 432 26.95 -3.45 15.41
C LYS A 432 27.74 -3.93 16.63
N ASN A 433 27.13 -4.76 17.48
CA ASN A 433 27.72 -5.28 18.71
C ASN A 433 28.24 -6.72 18.56
N LEU A 434 28.07 -7.35 17.40
CA LEU A 434 28.59 -8.68 17.12
C LEU A 434 30.10 -8.63 16.81
N ASP A 435 30.79 -9.72 17.15
CA ASP A 435 32.18 -9.95 16.81
C ASP A 435 32.35 -10.43 15.35
N ASP A 436 33.58 -10.33 14.83
CA ASP A 436 33.87 -10.65 13.43
C ASP A 436 33.55 -12.11 13.08
N ALA A 437 33.73 -13.05 14.01
CA ALA A 437 33.39 -14.46 13.79
C ALA A 437 31.87 -14.67 13.59
N SER A 438 31.03 -14.00 14.39
CA SER A 438 29.58 -14.02 14.20
C SER A 438 29.17 -13.33 12.89
N LEU A 439 29.83 -12.23 12.52
CA LEU A 439 29.57 -11.54 11.26
C LEU A 439 29.93 -12.39 10.03
N LEU A 440 30.98 -13.22 10.10
CA LEU A 440 31.32 -14.17 9.03
C LEU A 440 30.23 -15.24 8.85
N LYS A 441 29.59 -15.69 9.93
CA LYS A 441 28.43 -16.59 9.82
C LYS A 441 27.26 -15.91 9.14
N ILE A 442 26.97 -14.66 9.49
CA ILE A 442 25.94 -13.85 8.80
C ILE A 442 26.29 -13.67 7.32
N LEU A 443 27.56 -13.42 6.99
CA LEU A 443 28.02 -13.32 5.60
C LEU A 443 27.68 -14.59 4.80
N GLY A 444 28.01 -15.77 5.34
CA GLY A 444 27.67 -17.05 4.71
C GLY A 444 26.17 -17.22 4.47
N MET A 445 25.33 -16.76 5.41
CA MET A 445 23.88 -16.82 5.27
C MET A 445 23.36 -15.87 4.17
N LEU A 446 23.91 -14.65 4.08
CA LEU A 446 23.58 -13.71 3.01
C LEU A 446 24.04 -14.23 1.64
N GLN A 447 25.23 -14.83 1.58
CA GLN A 447 25.76 -15.47 0.38
C GLN A 447 24.84 -16.60 -0.09
N GLN A 448 24.38 -17.45 0.84
CA GLN A 448 23.41 -18.49 0.53
C GLN A 448 22.10 -17.93 -0.04
N GLN A 449 21.61 -16.77 0.41
CA GLN A 449 20.41 -16.16 -0.17
C GLN A 449 20.66 -15.65 -1.60
N LEU A 450 21.87 -15.12 -1.87
CA LEU A 450 22.28 -14.68 -3.20
C LEU A 450 22.38 -15.87 -4.18
N ASP A 451 22.99 -16.98 -3.73
CA ASP A 451 23.22 -18.18 -4.55
C ASP A 451 21.93 -18.97 -4.79
N SER A 452 21.19 -19.26 -3.72
CA SER A 452 19.95 -20.04 -3.77
C SER A 452 18.82 -19.29 -4.44
N SER A 453 18.94 -17.97 -4.55
CA SER A 453 17.91 -17.18 -5.18
C SER A 453 16.56 -17.32 -4.45
N VAL A 454 16.59 -17.37 -3.12
CA VAL A 454 15.43 -17.51 -2.24
C VAL A 454 15.60 -16.57 -1.06
N LEU A 455 14.57 -15.77 -0.75
CA LEU A 455 14.54 -14.95 0.45
C LEU A 455 13.79 -15.63 1.61
N PRO A 456 14.21 -15.42 2.87
CA PRO A 456 13.55 -15.96 4.06
C PRO A 456 12.11 -15.47 4.23
N LYS A 457 11.28 -16.24 4.93
CA LYS A 457 9.88 -15.85 5.16
C LYS A 457 9.79 -14.59 6.01
N ALA A 458 10.63 -14.49 7.04
CA ALA A 458 10.66 -13.33 7.94
C ALA A 458 10.97 -12.02 7.20
N TRP A 459 11.76 -12.07 6.12
CA TRP A 459 12.12 -10.89 5.33
C TRP A 459 11.01 -10.42 4.40
N LYS A 460 10.09 -11.31 4.02
CA LYS A 460 8.94 -10.99 3.15
C LYS A 460 7.79 -10.36 3.92
N HIS A 461 7.83 -10.42 5.25
CA HIS A 461 6.81 -9.82 6.12
C HIS A 461 7.19 -8.37 6.47
N THR A 462 6.29 -7.45 6.18
CA THR A 462 6.49 -6.01 6.37
C THR A 462 5.35 -5.43 7.20
N ILE A 463 5.69 -4.63 8.22
CA ILE A 463 4.69 -3.85 8.96
C ILE A 463 4.56 -2.49 8.28
N ILE A 464 3.35 -2.12 7.85
CA ILE A 464 3.07 -0.83 7.21
C ILE A 464 2.60 0.16 8.27
N ILE A 465 3.32 1.28 8.40
CA ILE A 465 2.94 2.39 9.28
C ILE A 465 2.51 3.59 8.43
N PRO A 466 1.23 3.99 8.45
CA PRO A 466 0.79 5.21 7.79
C PRO A 466 1.36 6.45 8.50
N ILE A 467 2.18 7.23 7.80
CA ILE A 467 2.72 8.51 8.32
C ILE A 467 2.07 9.69 7.58
N PRO A 468 1.46 10.66 8.29
CA PRO A 468 0.81 11.79 7.65
C PRO A 468 1.82 12.69 6.92
N LYS A 469 1.44 13.15 5.72
CA LYS A 469 2.17 14.16 4.96
C LYS A 469 2.09 15.50 5.72
N PRO A 470 3.17 16.31 5.73
CA PRO A 470 3.14 17.63 6.35
C PRO A 470 2.03 18.49 5.72
N ASN A 471 1.32 19.27 6.53
CA ASN A 471 0.33 20.27 6.08
C ASN A 471 -0.81 19.70 5.20
N LYS A 472 -1.15 18.42 5.36
CA LYS A 472 -2.32 17.79 4.70
C LYS A 472 -3.37 17.40 5.73
N ASP A 473 -4.63 17.37 5.30
CA ASP A 473 -5.78 16.99 6.11
C ASP A 473 -5.65 15.55 6.61
N LYS A 474 -5.51 15.39 7.93
CA LYS A 474 -5.29 14.10 8.59
C LYS A 474 -6.54 13.21 8.62
N THR A 475 -7.71 13.72 8.26
CA THR A 475 -8.92 12.90 8.19
C THR A 475 -9.01 12.05 6.93
N LYS A 476 -8.21 12.37 5.90
CA LYS A 476 -8.24 11.70 4.58
C LYS A 476 -7.15 10.64 4.44
N LEU A 477 -7.52 9.46 3.92
CA LEU A 477 -6.58 8.35 3.66
C LEU A 477 -5.43 8.75 2.72
N THR A 478 -5.69 9.58 1.71
CA THR A 478 -4.71 10.03 0.70
C THR A 478 -3.60 10.95 1.27
N SER A 479 -3.79 11.45 2.48
CA SER A 479 -2.83 12.30 3.19
C SER A 479 -1.71 11.52 3.87
N TYR A 480 -1.74 10.19 3.86
CA TYR A 480 -0.74 9.34 4.52
C TYR A 480 0.22 8.70 3.53
N ARG A 481 1.45 8.39 3.98
CA ARG A 481 2.44 7.57 3.27
C ARG A 481 2.54 6.20 3.94
N PRO A 482 2.53 5.09 3.18
CA PRO A 482 2.79 3.77 3.74
C PRO A 482 4.29 3.61 4.00
N ILE A 483 4.73 3.61 5.27
CA ILE A 483 6.12 3.34 5.61
C ILE A 483 6.29 1.86 5.97
N ALA A 484 7.06 1.16 5.15
CA ALA A 484 7.41 -0.24 5.34
C ALA A 484 8.51 -0.44 6.40
N LEU A 485 8.19 -1.16 7.47
CA LEU A 485 9.19 -1.69 8.41
C LEU A 485 9.55 -3.12 8.04
N THR A 486 10.68 -3.27 7.34
CA THR A 486 11.28 -4.55 6.96
C THR A 486 12.36 -5.00 7.96
N SER A 487 12.65 -6.31 7.94
CA SER A 487 13.75 -6.92 8.72
C SER A 487 15.08 -6.18 8.47
N VAL A 488 15.87 -6.01 9.52
CA VAL A 488 17.19 -5.35 9.39
C VAL A 488 18.18 -6.22 8.62
N PHE A 489 18.05 -7.55 8.70
CA PHE A 489 18.79 -8.46 7.83
C PHE A 489 18.54 -8.16 6.34
N CYS A 490 17.26 -8.01 5.96
CA CYS A 490 16.86 -7.65 4.61
C CYS A 490 17.44 -6.29 4.18
N LYS A 491 17.36 -5.27 5.05
CA LYS A 491 17.94 -3.93 4.79
C LYS A 491 19.46 -3.97 4.58
N ILE A 492 20.18 -4.81 5.32
CA ILE A 492 21.63 -4.99 5.15
C ILE A 492 21.92 -5.63 3.79
N PHE A 493 21.20 -6.70 3.45
CA PHE A 493 21.33 -7.38 2.16
C PHE A 493 21.05 -6.46 0.97
N GLU A 494 19.90 -5.76 1.00
CA GLU A 494 19.53 -4.76 -0.02
C GLU A 494 20.57 -3.65 -0.13
N ARG A 495 21.17 -3.22 0.98
CA ARG A 495 22.19 -2.16 0.96
C ARG A 495 23.51 -2.60 0.32
N ILE A 496 23.88 -3.87 0.48
CA ILE A 496 25.01 -4.48 -0.24
C ILE A 496 24.72 -4.46 -1.74
N LEU A 497 23.55 -4.98 -2.15
CA LEU A 497 23.15 -5.03 -3.56
C LEU A 497 23.03 -3.63 -4.17
N ALA A 498 22.36 -2.70 -3.49
CA ALA A 498 22.21 -1.32 -3.93
C ALA A 498 23.56 -0.62 -4.12
N HIS A 499 24.53 -0.90 -3.24
CA HIS A 499 25.88 -0.39 -3.41
C HIS A 499 26.56 -0.93 -4.67
N ARG A 500 26.51 -2.25 -4.89
CA ARG A 500 27.09 -2.89 -6.08
C ARG A 500 26.48 -2.32 -7.37
N ILE A 501 25.15 -2.26 -7.42
CA ILE A 501 24.40 -1.70 -8.55
C ILE A 501 24.80 -0.24 -8.77
N THR A 502 24.77 0.59 -7.72
CA THR A 502 25.12 2.01 -7.84
C THR A 502 26.56 2.18 -8.34
N HIS A 503 27.51 1.44 -7.76
CA HIS A 503 28.92 1.50 -8.15
C HIS A 503 29.08 1.13 -9.63
N PHE A 504 28.51 0.00 -10.06
CA PHE A 504 28.54 -0.46 -11.44
C PHE A 504 27.93 0.58 -12.41
N LEU A 505 26.74 1.11 -12.10
CA LEU A 505 26.07 2.09 -12.95
C LEU A 505 26.87 3.40 -13.08
N THR A 506 27.53 3.82 -12.00
CA THR A 506 28.36 5.03 -12.01
C THR A 506 29.70 4.83 -12.71
N SER A 507 30.39 3.69 -12.50
CA SER A 507 31.68 3.40 -13.13
C SER A 507 31.55 3.21 -14.64
N GLN A 508 30.45 2.59 -15.08
CA GLN A 508 30.13 2.40 -16.49
C GLN A 508 29.42 3.60 -17.13
N LYS A 509 29.25 4.71 -16.40
CA LYS A 509 28.57 5.95 -16.86
C LYS A 509 27.19 5.70 -17.50
N LYS A 510 26.44 4.72 -17.00
CA LYS A 510 25.12 4.31 -17.53
C LYS A 510 23.95 5.18 -17.05
N LEU A 511 24.23 6.16 -16.19
CA LEU A 511 23.23 7.08 -15.64
C LEU A 511 23.31 8.43 -16.35
N ASN A 512 22.17 9.09 -16.52
CA ASN A 512 22.12 10.42 -17.11
C ASN A 512 23.00 11.40 -16.27
N PRO A 513 23.87 12.21 -16.91
CA PRO A 513 24.75 13.13 -16.20
C PRO A 513 24.01 14.20 -15.38
N ASN A 514 22.71 14.43 -15.62
CA ASN A 514 21.86 15.35 -14.87
C ASN A 514 21.01 14.67 -13.78
N GLN A 515 21.23 13.38 -13.48
CA GLN A 515 20.59 12.71 -12.34
C GLN A 515 21.28 13.14 -11.02
N HIS A 516 20.67 14.01 -10.24
CA HIS A 516 21.26 14.48 -8.97
C HIS A 516 20.75 13.73 -7.74
N GLY A 517 19.52 13.21 -7.79
CA GLY A 517 18.90 12.50 -6.68
C GLY A 517 19.52 11.11 -6.46
N PHE A 518 19.75 10.78 -5.19
CA PHE A 518 20.14 9.44 -4.71
C PHE A 518 21.48 8.89 -5.23
N LEU A 519 22.33 9.71 -5.85
CA LEU A 519 23.67 9.33 -6.28
C LEU A 519 24.76 9.75 -5.28
N PRO A 520 25.84 8.96 -5.15
CA PRO A 520 26.97 9.35 -4.33
C PRO A 520 27.62 10.63 -4.88
N PHE A 521 28.11 11.48 -3.97
CA PHE A 521 28.78 12.75 -4.29
C PHE A 521 27.93 13.78 -5.06
N ARG A 522 26.61 13.62 -5.09
CA ARG A 522 25.66 14.60 -5.64
C ARG A 522 24.65 15.03 -4.58
N ASP A 523 24.21 16.27 -4.67
CA ASP A 523 23.22 16.85 -3.76
C ASP A 523 22.31 17.87 -4.46
N ASN A 524 21.40 18.47 -3.70
CA ASN A 524 20.48 19.46 -4.24
C ASN A 524 21.19 20.73 -4.74
N HIS A 525 22.36 21.08 -4.19
CA HIS A 525 23.13 22.22 -4.65
C HIS A 525 23.68 22.00 -6.05
N THR A 526 24.14 20.78 -6.37
CA THR A 526 24.59 20.46 -7.73
C THR A 526 23.47 20.60 -8.78
N ALA A 527 22.23 20.26 -8.44
CA ALA A 527 21.08 20.46 -9.31
C ALA A 527 20.74 21.95 -9.49
N ILE A 528 20.74 22.71 -8.40
CA ILE A 528 20.50 24.17 -8.42
C ILE A 528 21.57 24.88 -9.25
N TYR A 529 22.84 24.50 -9.08
CA TYR A 529 23.94 25.08 -9.86
C TYR A 529 23.73 24.86 -11.36
N ARG A 530 23.30 23.66 -11.79
CA ARG A 530 23.00 23.39 -13.21
C ARG A 530 21.86 24.27 -13.75
N ILE A 531 20.79 24.46 -12.98
CA ILE A 531 19.70 25.36 -13.35
C ILE A 531 20.22 26.80 -13.44
N TYR A 532 21.00 27.26 -12.46
CA TYR A 532 21.58 28.59 -12.45
C TYR A 532 22.51 28.84 -13.65
N SER A 533 23.35 27.88 -14.01
CA SER A 533 24.19 27.95 -15.21
C SER A 533 23.35 28.06 -16.48
N ALA A 534 22.30 27.25 -16.62
CA ALA A 534 21.40 27.32 -17.78
C ALA A 534 20.68 28.68 -17.87
N ILE A 535 20.23 29.24 -16.74
CA ILE A 535 19.66 30.59 -16.68
C ILE A 535 20.69 31.64 -17.10
N SER A 536 21.91 31.54 -16.58
CA SER A 536 22.99 32.50 -16.87
C SER A 536 23.38 32.48 -18.35
N GLU A 537 23.44 31.29 -18.96
CA GLU A 537 23.75 31.12 -20.38
C GLU A 537 22.63 31.61 -21.29
N ALA A 538 21.37 31.33 -20.95
CA ALA A 538 20.22 31.90 -21.66
C ALA A 538 20.24 33.43 -21.63
N ARG A 539 20.52 34.04 -20.46
CA ARG A 539 20.68 35.49 -20.32
C ARG A 539 21.83 36.04 -21.15
N LYS A 540 23.00 35.40 -21.11
CA LYS A 540 24.18 35.80 -21.91
C LYS A 540 23.85 35.81 -23.42
N ASN A 541 23.07 34.83 -23.87
CA ASN A 541 22.67 34.68 -25.26
C ASN A 541 21.38 35.45 -25.62
N LYS A 542 20.87 36.31 -24.73
CA LYS A 542 19.60 37.06 -24.89
C LYS A 542 18.39 36.17 -25.23
N LYS A 543 18.36 34.93 -24.72
CA LYS A 543 17.25 33.97 -24.84
C LYS A 543 16.42 33.91 -23.57
N PHE A 544 15.17 33.47 -23.69
CA PHE A 544 14.31 33.17 -22.54
C PHE A 544 14.58 31.77 -21.98
N PHE A 545 14.49 31.62 -20.66
CA PHE A 545 14.55 30.33 -19.97
C PHE A 545 13.18 29.97 -19.40
N VAL A 546 12.65 28.82 -19.78
CA VAL A 546 11.38 28.29 -19.28
C VAL A 546 11.67 27.00 -18.51
N ALA A 547 11.15 26.90 -17.29
CA ALA A 547 11.28 25.72 -16.45
C ALA A 547 9.94 24.99 -16.31
N VAL A 548 9.95 23.68 -16.47
CA VAL A 548 8.80 22.80 -16.24
C VAL A 548 9.13 21.90 -15.05
N SER A 549 8.30 21.94 -14.00
CA SER A 549 8.43 21.08 -12.82
C SER A 549 7.41 19.95 -12.89
N LEU A 550 7.89 18.70 -12.78
CA LEU A 550 7.08 17.49 -12.84
C LEU A 550 7.25 16.71 -11.52
N ASP A 551 6.16 16.18 -10.98
CA ASP A 551 6.17 15.31 -9.80
C ASP A 551 5.32 14.05 -10.06
N ILE A 552 5.81 12.90 -9.59
CA ILE A 552 5.17 11.60 -9.83
C ILE A 552 4.29 11.25 -8.62
N LYS A 553 2.98 11.05 -8.87
CA LYS A 553 2.03 10.65 -7.83
C LYS A 553 2.41 9.27 -7.26
N SER A 554 2.66 9.24 -5.96
CA SER A 554 3.04 8.02 -5.22
C SER A 554 4.23 7.28 -5.86
N ALA A 555 5.28 8.00 -6.24
CA ALA A 555 6.39 7.51 -7.07
C ALA A 555 6.95 6.11 -6.73
N TYR A 556 7.04 5.73 -5.44
CA TYR A 556 7.53 4.41 -5.02
C TYR A 556 6.45 3.32 -5.07
N ASP A 557 5.21 3.66 -4.68
CA ASP A 557 4.09 2.71 -4.67
C ASP A 557 3.56 2.45 -6.10
N SER A 558 3.78 3.40 -7.01
CA SER A 558 3.38 3.35 -8.41
C SER A 558 4.45 2.76 -9.34
N VAL A 559 5.58 2.24 -8.80
CA VAL A 559 6.63 1.66 -9.64
C VAL A 559 6.11 0.40 -10.33
N HIS A 560 6.14 0.41 -11.66
CA HIS A 560 5.83 -0.76 -12.46
C HIS A 560 6.97 -1.78 -12.34
N VAL A 561 6.73 -2.91 -11.66
CA VAL A 561 7.78 -3.91 -11.37
C VAL A 561 8.40 -4.47 -12.64
N ASP A 562 7.60 -4.73 -13.67
CA ASP A 562 8.10 -5.23 -14.95
C ASP A 562 8.95 -4.18 -15.68
N ASP A 563 8.63 -2.87 -15.58
CA ASP A 563 9.45 -1.79 -16.15
C ASP A 563 10.73 -1.57 -15.37
N LEU A 564 10.69 -1.73 -14.05
CA LEU A 564 11.87 -1.69 -13.21
C LEU A 564 12.80 -2.85 -13.54
N ILE A 565 12.26 -4.06 -13.68
CA ILE A 565 13.01 -5.23 -14.14
C ILE A 565 13.57 -4.95 -15.53
N LEU A 566 12.78 -4.43 -16.47
CA LEU A 566 13.24 -4.01 -17.78
C LEU A 566 14.39 -2.99 -17.67
N LYS A 567 14.29 -1.98 -16.80
CA LYS A 567 15.34 -0.98 -16.64
C LYS A 567 16.60 -1.58 -16.04
N CYS A 568 16.44 -2.51 -15.09
CA CYS A 568 17.54 -3.26 -14.52
C CYS A 568 18.24 -4.10 -15.57
N LEU A 569 17.47 -4.77 -16.42
CA LEU A 569 17.97 -5.51 -17.57
C LEU A 569 18.70 -4.52 -18.50
N GLN A 570 18.06 -3.42 -18.93
CA GLN A 570 18.61 -2.36 -19.80
C GLN A 570 20.01 -1.86 -19.42
N LEU A 571 20.27 -1.82 -18.13
CA LEU A 571 21.50 -1.28 -17.59
C LEU A 571 22.56 -2.37 -17.32
N ASP A 572 22.38 -3.60 -17.79
CA ASP A 572 23.17 -4.81 -17.46
C ASP A 572 23.25 -5.07 -15.95
N THR A 573 22.17 -4.81 -15.21
CA THR A 573 22.12 -5.11 -13.76
C THR A 573 21.48 -6.48 -13.47
N HIS A 574 21.52 -7.41 -14.44
CA HIS A 574 20.97 -8.76 -14.32
C HIS A 574 21.62 -9.54 -13.16
N LEU A 575 20.93 -9.53 -12.04
CA LEU A 575 21.23 -10.30 -10.84
C LEU A 575 20.44 -11.62 -10.92
N LYS A 576 21.02 -12.72 -10.39
CA LYS A 576 20.26 -13.93 -10.04
C LYS A 576 18.98 -13.61 -9.24
N ALA A 577 18.98 -12.47 -8.53
CA ALA A 577 17.86 -11.83 -7.84
C ALA A 577 16.53 -11.74 -8.64
N CYS A 578 16.52 -11.55 -9.96
CA CYS A 578 15.24 -11.40 -10.70
C CYS A 578 14.47 -12.74 -10.82
N ASN A 579 15.20 -13.85 -10.94
CA ASN A 579 14.60 -15.20 -10.91
C ASN A 579 14.03 -15.53 -9.53
N VAL A 580 14.63 -14.99 -8.45
CA VAL A 580 14.12 -15.09 -7.07
C VAL A 580 12.74 -14.52 -6.96
N ILE A 581 12.54 -13.34 -7.54
CA ILE A 581 11.31 -12.59 -7.41
C ILE A 581 10.19 -13.34 -8.14
N GLN A 582 10.41 -13.77 -9.39
CA GLN A 582 9.43 -14.53 -10.16
C GLN A 582 9.06 -15.85 -9.44
N THR A 583 10.05 -16.68 -9.11
CA THR A 583 9.80 -17.98 -8.48
C THR A 583 9.21 -17.85 -7.08
N THR A 584 9.60 -16.85 -6.30
CA THR A 584 8.97 -16.55 -5.00
C THR A 584 7.52 -16.15 -5.16
N ALA A 585 7.21 -15.24 -6.10
CA ALA A 585 5.84 -14.80 -6.34
C ALA A 585 4.95 -15.96 -6.76
N LEU A 586 5.42 -16.83 -7.67
CA LEU A 586 4.67 -18.02 -8.10
C LEU A 586 4.45 -19.02 -6.97
N ARG A 587 5.44 -19.26 -6.10
CA ARG A 587 5.27 -20.11 -4.91
C ARG A 587 4.22 -19.54 -3.96
N ILE A 588 4.25 -18.23 -3.73
CA ILE A 588 3.26 -17.56 -2.87
C ILE A 588 1.88 -17.62 -3.50
N ALA A 589 1.76 -17.43 -4.82
CA ALA A 589 0.51 -17.47 -5.56
C ALA A 589 -0.10 -18.88 -5.63
N LEU A 590 0.72 -19.91 -5.80
CA LEU A 590 0.26 -21.31 -5.84
C LEU A 590 0.16 -21.93 -4.44
N GLY A 591 0.89 -21.38 -3.46
CA GLY A 591 1.02 -21.91 -2.09
C GLY A 591 1.66 -23.29 -2.00
N VAL A 592 2.49 -23.62 -2.99
CA VAL A 592 3.35 -24.80 -2.99
C VAL A 592 4.56 -24.61 -2.04
N PRO A 593 5.14 -25.68 -1.51
CA PRO A 593 6.29 -25.59 -0.61
C PRO A 593 7.54 -24.95 -1.22
N ILE A 594 8.46 -24.52 -0.35
CA ILE A 594 9.72 -23.87 -0.76
C ILE A 594 10.65 -24.83 -1.52
N TRP A 595 10.54 -26.13 -1.25
CA TRP A 595 11.33 -27.18 -1.90
C TRP A 595 10.77 -27.65 -3.24
N THR A 596 9.59 -27.18 -3.69
CA THR A 596 9.08 -27.54 -5.02
C THR A 596 10.09 -27.11 -6.10
N PRO A 597 10.60 -27.97 -6.98
CA PRO A 597 11.57 -27.56 -7.99
C PRO A 597 11.04 -26.45 -8.93
N ASN A 598 11.90 -25.51 -9.36
CA ASN A 598 11.49 -24.39 -10.21
C ASN A 598 10.87 -24.83 -11.54
N VAL A 599 11.34 -25.94 -12.11
CA VAL A 599 10.80 -26.51 -13.35
C VAL A 599 9.34 -26.95 -13.17
N ILE A 600 9.02 -27.61 -12.05
CA ILE A 600 7.63 -27.97 -11.70
C ILE A 600 6.80 -26.72 -11.43
N LEU A 601 7.37 -25.73 -10.73
CA LEU A 601 6.69 -24.49 -10.40
C LEU A 601 6.25 -23.71 -11.64
N LEU A 602 7.14 -23.56 -12.62
CA LEU A 602 6.86 -22.84 -13.87
C LEU A 602 5.85 -23.59 -14.73
N LYS A 603 6.01 -24.91 -14.86
CA LYS A 603 5.05 -25.79 -15.54
C LYS A 603 3.67 -25.72 -14.90
N LEU A 604 3.60 -25.92 -13.58
CA LEU A 604 2.35 -25.83 -12.81
C LEU A 604 1.68 -24.46 -13.00
N ALA A 605 2.44 -23.36 -12.92
CA ALA A 605 1.90 -22.01 -13.06
C ALA A 605 1.50 -21.62 -14.50
N GLY A 606 1.80 -22.46 -15.51
CA GLY A 606 1.67 -22.10 -16.92
C GLY A 606 2.48 -20.84 -17.28
N GLN A 607 3.66 -20.69 -16.67
CA GLN A 607 4.49 -19.49 -16.82
C GLN A 607 5.77 -19.76 -17.60
N GLU A 608 6.12 -18.81 -18.45
CA GLU A 608 7.37 -18.79 -19.18
C GLU A 608 8.57 -18.60 -18.22
N ILE A 609 9.68 -19.24 -18.55
CA ILE A 609 10.99 -18.94 -17.93
C ILE A 609 11.30 -17.46 -18.17
N LEU A 610 11.79 -16.74 -17.14
CA LEU A 610 12.00 -15.28 -17.21
C LEU A 610 12.80 -14.84 -18.44
N SER A 611 13.89 -15.54 -18.75
CA SER A 611 14.72 -15.26 -19.92
C SER A 611 13.97 -15.46 -21.25
N GLY A 612 13.15 -16.51 -21.35
CA GLY A 612 12.28 -16.75 -22.50
C GLY A 612 11.19 -15.69 -22.63
N LYS A 613 10.59 -15.28 -21.51
CA LYS A 613 9.59 -14.22 -21.44
C LYS A 613 10.15 -12.87 -21.91
N ILE A 614 11.35 -12.53 -21.47
CA ILE A 614 12.06 -11.32 -21.90
C ILE A 614 12.27 -11.34 -23.42
N LYS A 615 12.85 -12.43 -23.97
CA LYS A 615 13.07 -12.57 -25.42
C LYS A 615 11.78 -12.45 -26.23
N ARG A 616 10.71 -13.08 -25.77
CA ARG A 616 9.41 -13.00 -26.46
C ARG A 616 8.80 -11.60 -26.40
N LEU A 617 8.75 -10.98 -25.23
CA LEU A 617 8.17 -9.65 -25.07
C LEU A 617 8.92 -8.62 -25.92
N ALA A 618 10.20 -8.84 -26.14
CA ALA A 618 11.03 -8.01 -27.00
C ALA A 618 10.73 -8.15 -28.47
N MET A 619 10.64 -9.39 -28.93
CA MET A 619 10.21 -9.65 -30.29
C MET A 619 8.82 -9.06 -30.53
N GLN A 620 7.94 -9.17 -29.52
CA GLN A 620 6.62 -8.56 -29.54
C GLN A 620 6.66 -7.04 -29.69
N PHE A 621 7.58 -6.36 -29.01
CA PHE A 621 7.77 -4.92 -29.16
C PHE A 621 8.15 -4.56 -30.60
N PHE A 622 9.16 -5.20 -31.18
CA PHE A 622 9.61 -4.88 -32.54
C PHE A 622 8.55 -5.19 -33.61
N ILE A 623 7.88 -6.35 -33.52
CA ILE A 623 6.79 -6.71 -34.43
C ILE A 623 5.65 -5.69 -34.35
N LYS A 624 5.28 -5.24 -33.15
CA LYS A 624 4.28 -4.18 -32.99
C LYS A 624 4.72 -2.88 -33.66
N GLN A 625 5.98 -2.50 -33.49
CA GLN A 625 6.51 -1.27 -34.08
C GLN A 625 6.50 -1.34 -35.62
N ILE A 626 6.87 -2.49 -36.21
CA ILE A 626 6.76 -2.75 -37.65
C ILE A 626 5.31 -2.63 -38.11
N ALA A 627 4.38 -3.29 -37.38
CA ALA A 627 2.95 -3.25 -37.70
C ALA A 627 2.32 -1.85 -37.55
N THR A 628 2.92 -0.95 -36.77
CA THR A 628 2.44 0.43 -36.59
C THR A 628 3.05 1.44 -37.57
N GLN A 629 3.91 1.02 -38.51
CA GLN A 629 4.40 1.94 -39.54
C GLN A 629 3.23 2.54 -40.33
N PRO A 630 3.28 3.85 -40.67
CA PRO A 630 4.40 4.79 -40.50
C PRO A 630 4.44 5.56 -39.17
N PHE A 631 3.53 5.28 -38.23
CA PHE A 631 3.39 6.02 -36.96
C PHE A 631 4.38 5.57 -35.86
N SER A 632 5.26 4.62 -36.16
CA SER A 632 6.25 4.14 -35.22
C SER A 632 7.31 5.20 -34.95
N ALA A 633 7.60 5.46 -33.67
CA ALA A 633 8.70 6.32 -33.25
C ALA A 633 10.09 5.79 -33.62
N ILE A 634 10.20 4.49 -33.98
CA ILE A 634 11.46 3.84 -34.35
C ILE A 634 11.65 3.87 -35.87
N PHE A 635 10.55 3.80 -36.62
CA PHE A 635 10.56 3.64 -38.07
C PHE A 635 9.96 4.88 -38.74
N HIS A 636 10.67 6.01 -38.66
CA HIS A 636 10.22 7.30 -39.19
C HIS A 636 10.27 7.41 -40.73
N THR A 637 10.80 6.40 -41.43
CA THR A 637 10.82 6.34 -42.91
C THR A 637 10.49 4.95 -43.42
N PRO A 638 9.52 4.81 -44.36
CA PRO A 638 9.20 3.53 -44.96
C PRO A 638 10.40 3.04 -45.80
N GLY A 639 10.85 1.81 -45.53
CA GLY A 639 11.77 1.09 -46.41
C GLY A 639 13.27 1.12 -46.08
N ARG A 640 13.73 1.72 -44.97
CA ARG A 640 15.13 1.54 -44.50
C ARG A 640 15.23 1.35 -42.99
N ILE A 641 15.61 0.14 -42.58
CA ILE A 641 16.07 -0.17 -41.22
C ILE A 641 17.46 0.47 -41.05
N TYR A 642 17.55 1.78 -40.79
CA TYR A 642 18.84 2.37 -40.46
C TYR A 642 18.77 3.38 -39.33
N SER A 643 19.63 3.12 -38.33
CA SER A 643 20.23 4.04 -37.34
C SER A 643 19.75 4.05 -35.88
N GLN A 644 19.05 3.02 -35.36
CA GLN A 644 18.85 2.90 -33.90
C GLN A 644 18.96 1.49 -33.28
N LEU A 645 18.93 0.43 -34.08
CA LEU A 645 19.11 -0.94 -33.56
C LEU A 645 20.60 -1.27 -33.45
N VAL A 646 21.02 -1.83 -32.30
CA VAL A 646 22.36 -2.38 -32.15
C VAL A 646 22.47 -3.65 -33.01
N GLU A 647 23.66 -3.92 -33.56
CA GLU A 647 23.90 -5.04 -34.48
C GLU A 647 23.37 -6.39 -33.98
N LYS A 648 23.47 -6.63 -32.66
CA LYS A 648 22.97 -7.83 -32.00
C LYS A 648 21.43 -7.96 -32.01
N ASP A 649 20.72 -6.84 -31.89
CA ASP A 649 19.25 -6.81 -31.96
C ASP A 649 18.79 -7.08 -33.40
N ALA A 650 19.50 -6.49 -34.37
CA ALA A 650 19.24 -6.73 -35.78
C ALA A 650 19.45 -8.22 -36.13
N GLU A 651 20.50 -8.85 -35.61
CA GLU A 651 20.73 -10.28 -35.83
C GLU A 651 19.69 -11.17 -35.15
N SER A 652 19.28 -10.84 -33.92
CA SER A 652 18.22 -11.58 -33.22
C SER A 652 16.87 -11.49 -33.93
N LEU A 653 16.56 -10.33 -34.52
CA LEU A 653 15.40 -10.13 -35.38
C LEU A 653 15.51 -10.99 -36.64
N ARG A 654 16.66 -10.95 -37.33
CA ARG A 654 16.90 -11.78 -38.53
C ARG A 654 16.73 -13.27 -38.25
N ILE A 655 17.31 -13.78 -37.16
CA ILE A 655 17.15 -15.19 -36.75
C ILE A 655 15.67 -15.52 -36.50
N THR A 656 14.94 -14.62 -35.85
CA THR A 656 13.52 -14.86 -35.55
C THR A 656 12.66 -14.88 -36.80
N PHE A 657 12.85 -13.91 -37.70
CA PHE A 657 12.18 -13.87 -39.01
C PHE A 657 12.51 -15.10 -39.87
N ARG A 658 13.78 -15.54 -39.85
CA ARG A 658 14.21 -16.78 -40.50
C ARG A 658 13.51 -18.02 -39.94
N ASN A 659 13.38 -18.12 -38.61
CA ASN A 659 12.69 -19.22 -37.95
C ASN A 659 11.16 -19.21 -38.20
N LEU A 660 10.59 -18.03 -38.46
CA LEU A 660 9.18 -17.86 -38.82
C LEU A 660 8.93 -17.99 -40.32
N SER A 661 9.98 -18.15 -41.13
CA SER A 661 9.94 -18.17 -42.60
C SER A 661 9.26 -16.94 -43.21
N CYS A 662 9.48 -15.76 -42.63
CA CYS A 662 8.92 -14.50 -43.12
C CYS A 662 9.92 -13.34 -43.03
N ILE A 663 9.61 -12.21 -43.67
CA ILE A 663 10.38 -10.96 -43.59
C ILE A 663 9.50 -9.82 -43.03
N PRO A 664 10.07 -8.72 -42.53
CA PRO A 664 9.30 -7.61 -41.97
C PRO A 664 8.18 -7.07 -42.87
N ASP A 665 8.41 -7.03 -44.19
CA ASP A 665 7.46 -6.50 -45.18
C ASP A 665 6.21 -7.37 -45.35
N HIS A 666 6.25 -8.61 -44.87
CA HIS A 666 5.09 -9.50 -44.85
C HIS A 666 4.09 -9.12 -43.75
N ILE A 667 4.46 -8.30 -42.77
CA ILE A 667 3.57 -7.93 -41.65
C ILE A 667 2.57 -6.87 -42.10
N ILE A 668 1.27 -7.13 -41.86
CA ILE A 668 0.19 -6.17 -42.15
C ILE A 668 0.39 -4.91 -41.29
N SER A 669 0.63 -3.78 -41.97
CA SER A 669 0.85 -2.48 -41.35
C SER A 669 -0.44 -1.68 -41.14
N LEU A 670 -0.38 -0.75 -40.20
CA LEU A 670 -1.46 0.17 -39.87
C LEU A 670 -1.68 1.17 -41.02
N PRO A 671 -2.88 1.25 -41.61
CA PRO A 671 -3.13 2.19 -42.69
C PRO A 671 -3.17 3.64 -42.19
N ILE A 672 -2.72 4.59 -43.03
CA ILE A 672 -2.67 6.02 -42.72
C ILE A 672 -4.08 6.63 -42.85
N PHE A 673 -4.94 6.53 -41.83
CA PHE A 673 -6.24 7.21 -41.84
C PHE A 673 -6.65 7.73 -40.45
N PRO A 674 -7.40 8.84 -40.37
CA PRO A 674 -7.91 9.37 -39.10
C PRO A 674 -8.96 8.43 -38.48
N HIS A 675 -8.66 7.93 -37.29
CA HIS A 675 -9.51 7.08 -36.46
C HIS A 675 -10.71 7.86 -35.90
N SER A 676 -11.77 8.07 -36.68
CA SER A 676 -12.96 8.77 -36.17
C SER A 676 -14.19 8.68 -37.08
N ASN A 677 -14.63 7.47 -37.46
CA ASN A 677 -16.05 7.31 -37.79
C ASN A 677 -16.55 5.88 -37.54
N PRO A 678 -17.49 5.64 -36.60
CA PRO A 678 -18.02 4.31 -36.31
C PRO A 678 -18.91 3.73 -37.43
N ASN A 679 -19.37 4.54 -38.39
CA ASN A 679 -20.27 4.11 -39.47
C ASN A 679 -19.53 3.88 -40.80
N ILE A 680 -18.67 2.86 -40.85
CA ILE A 680 -17.89 2.51 -42.04
C ILE A 680 -18.79 1.92 -43.14
N CYS A 681 -19.59 0.91 -42.78
CA CYS A 681 -20.52 0.16 -43.63
C CYS A 681 -21.67 -0.41 -42.80
N GLU A 682 -22.72 -0.91 -43.45
CA GLU A 682 -23.82 -1.61 -42.77
C GLU A 682 -23.39 -3.05 -42.46
N ILE A 683 -23.54 -3.48 -41.21
CA ILE A 683 -23.12 -4.81 -40.76
C ILE A 683 -24.28 -5.49 -40.03
N PHE A 684 -24.81 -6.54 -40.66
CA PHE A 684 -25.95 -7.32 -40.20
C PHE A 684 -25.48 -8.61 -39.52
N LEU A 685 -25.68 -8.71 -38.20
CA LEU A 685 -25.20 -9.82 -37.37
C LEU A 685 -26.33 -10.69 -36.82
N LYS A 686 -27.48 -10.08 -36.48
CA LYS A 686 -28.64 -10.75 -35.87
C LYS A 686 -29.95 -10.06 -36.28
N ASP A 687 -29.92 -9.43 -37.45
CA ASP A 687 -30.94 -8.53 -37.93
C ASP A 687 -32.02 -9.28 -38.72
N PHE A 688 -31.73 -10.52 -39.14
CA PHE A 688 -32.62 -11.39 -39.89
C PHE A 688 -32.82 -12.75 -39.22
N TYR A 689 -34.00 -13.36 -39.44
CA TYR A 689 -34.40 -14.61 -38.78
C TYR A 689 -33.48 -15.79 -39.08
N PHE A 690 -33.04 -15.92 -40.34
CA PHE A 690 -32.13 -16.99 -40.79
C PHE A 690 -30.78 -17.00 -40.07
N GLN A 691 -30.41 -15.90 -39.39
CA GLN A 691 -29.15 -15.81 -38.64
C GLN A 691 -29.21 -16.57 -37.30
N ASN A 692 -30.34 -17.14 -36.90
CA ASN A 692 -30.36 -18.02 -35.74
C ASN A 692 -29.84 -19.43 -36.06
N LYS A 693 -28.64 -19.76 -35.56
CA LYS A 693 -27.99 -21.09 -35.71
C LYS A 693 -28.77 -22.27 -35.13
N GLU A 694 -29.77 -22.02 -34.29
CA GLU A 694 -30.62 -23.07 -33.71
C GLU A 694 -31.71 -23.56 -34.68
N LEU A 695 -31.92 -22.86 -35.80
CA LEU A 695 -32.92 -23.22 -36.81
C LEU A 695 -32.44 -24.38 -37.69
N PRO A 696 -33.36 -25.20 -38.24
CA PRO A 696 -33.01 -26.21 -39.24
C PRO A 696 -32.41 -25.59 -40.52
N SER A 697 -31.39 -26.23 -41.11
CA SER A 697 -30.68 -25.72 -42.31
C SER A 697 -31.60 -25.45 -43.51
N SER A 698 -32.66 -26.23 -43.70
CA SER A 698 -33.64 -26.00 -44.77
C SER A 698 -34.39 -24.67 -44.61
N LEU A 699 -34.73 -24.31 -43.37
CA LEU A 699 -35.40 -23.05 -43.03
C LEU A 699 -34.43 -21.87 -43.16
N ILE A 700 -33.18 -22.04 -42.71
CA ILE A 700 -32.14 -21.01 -42.87
C ILE A 700 -31.93 -20.69 -44.36
N SER A 701 -31.88 -21.72 -45.21
CA SER A 701 -31.68 -21.55 -46.65
C SER A 701 -32.87 -20.86 -47.33
N SER A 702 -34.11 -21.25 -47.01
CA SER A 702 -35.31 -20.60 -47.57
C SER A 702 -35.42 -19.13 -47.15
N ASP A 703 -35.23 -18.85 -45.87
CA ASP A 703 -35.38 -17.51 -45.30
C ASP A 703 -34.24 -16.59 -45.76
N PHE A 704 -33.05 -17.14 -45.98
CA PHE A 704 -31.95 -16.41 -46.61
C PHE A 704 -32.32 -15.95 -48.02
N ILE A 705 -32.88 -16.83 -48.86
CA ILE A 705 -33.30 -16.47 -50.23
C ILE A 705 -34.35 -15.37 -50.20
N GLU A 706 -35.36 -15.47 -49.34
CA GLU A 706 -36.39 -14.43 -49.17
C GLU A 706 -35.77 -13.10 -48.72
N CYS A 707 -34.84 -13.14 -47.75
CA CYS A 707 -34.15 -11.95 -47.25
C CYS A 707 -33.37 -11.23 -48.36
N ILE A 708 -32.61 -11.97 -49.17
CA ILE A 708 -31.84 -11.40 -50.28
C ILE A 708 -32.77 -10.76 -51.31
N GLN A 709 -33.85 -11.44 -51.68
CA GLN A 709 -34.85 -10.95 -52.64
C GLN A 709 -35.64 -9.73 -52.13
N ARG A 710 -35.76 -9.55 -50.80
CA ARG A 710 -36.55 -8.47 -50.22
C ARG A 710 -35.72 -7.22 -49.89
N PHE A 711 -34.53 -7.41 -49.34
CA PHE A 711 -33.73 -6.32 -48.77
C PHE A 711 -32.49 -5.97 -49.59
N PHE A 712 -32.02 -6.87 -50.46
CA PHE A 712 -30.74 -6.72 -51.16
C PHE A 712 -30.85 -6.88 -52.69
N THR A 713 -32.01 -6.56 -53.29
CA THR A 713 -32.28 -6.75 -54.74
C THR A 713 -31.27 -6.08 -55.67
N ASN A 714 -30.73 -4.93 -55.28
CA ASN A 714 -29.81 -4.14 -56.08
C ASN A 714 -28.34 -4.34 -55.68
N HIS A 715 -28.05 -5.37 -54.86
CA HIS A 715 -26.69 -5.65 -54.41
C HIS A 715 -26.07 -6.81 -55.19
N PHE A 716 -24.79 -6.64 -55.55
CA PHE A 716 -23.96 -7.71 -56.09
C PHE A 716 -23.41 -8.56 -54.95
N ILE A 717 -23.69 -9.86 -54.99
CA ILE A 717 -23.39 -10.80 -53.91
C ILE A 717 -21.99 -11.37 -54.09
N ILE A 718 -21.22 -11.31 -53.02
CA ILE A 718 -19.90 -11.94 -52.90
C ILE A 718 -19.90 -12.78 -51.64
N ALA A 719 -19.50 -14.04 -51.72
CA ALA A 719 -19.24 -14.88 -50.56
C ALA A 719 -17.74 -15.06 -50.35
N THR A 720 -17.30 -15.02 -49.10
CA THR A 720 -15.88 -15.16 -48.73
C THR A 720 -15.73 -16.15 -47.60
N ASP A 721 -14.61 -16.87 -47.59
CA ASP A 721 -14.28 -17.85 -46.55
C ASP A 721 -12.77 -17.93 -46.33
N GLY A 722 -12.37 -18.23 -45.09
CA GLY A 722 -10.99 -18.46 -44.68
C GLY A 722 -10.81 -19.83 -44.04
N SER A 723 -10.04 -20.71 -44.67
CA SER A 723 -9.83 -22.08 -44.16
C SER A 723 -8.43 -22.27 -43.58
N LYS A 724 -8.31 -23.17 -42.60
CA LYS A 724 -7.03 -23.57 -42.02
C LYS A 724 -6.97 -25.08 -41.81
N SER A 725 -6.02 -25.72 -42.49
CA SER A 725 -5.65 -27.12 -42.33
C SER A 725 -4.33 -27.26 -41.55
N HIS A 726 -3.83 -28.49 -41.39
CA HIS A 726 -2.51 -28.72 -40.80
C HIS A 726 -1.36 -28.23 -41.69
N CYS A 727 -1.57 -28.17 -43.00
CA CYS A 727 -0.53 -27.84 -43.98
C CYS A 727 -0.67 -26.42 -44.53
N HIS A 728 -1.89 -25.90 -44.59
CA HIS A 728 -2.22 -24.68 -45.34
C HIS A 728 -3.18 -23.80 -44.57
N THR A 729 -3.00 -22.48 -44.68
CA THR A 729 -4.07 -21.51 -44.43
C THR A 729 -4.43 -20.89 -45.78
N SER A 730 -5.71 -20.74 -46.07
CA SER A 730 -6.21 -20.28 -47.37
C SER A 730 -7.36 -19.31 -47.22
N ILE A 731 -7.56 -18.51 -48.26
CA ILE A 731 -8.67 -17.59 -48.42
C ILE A 731 -9.34 -17.83 -49.76
N ALA A 732 -10.65 -17.67 -49.81
CA ALA A 732 -11.41 -17.76 -51.04
C ALA A 732 -12.50 -16.69 -51.10
N GLY A 733 -12.85 -16.33 -52.33
CA GLY A 733 -14.01 -15.51 -52.61
C GLY A 733 -14.70 -16.01 -53.87
N PHE A 734 -16.03 -15.90 -53.88
CA PHE A 734 -16.89 -16.38 -54.93
C PHE A 734 -17.98 -15.34 -55.23
N SER A 735 -18.13 -15.00 -56.50
CA SER A 735 -19.26 -14.24 -57.04
C SER A 735 -19.86 -15.00 -58.23
N CYS A 736 -20.98 -14.54 -58.77
CA CYS A 736 -21.55 -15.12 -59.99
C CYS A 736 -20.66 -14.95 -61.23
N LEU A 737 -19.67 -14.05 -61.20
CA LEU A 737 -18.79 -13.76 -62.34
C LEU A 737 -17.41 -14.39 -62.20
N GLN A 738 -16.87 -14.42 -60.97
CA GLN A 738 -15.48 -14.77 -60.72
C GLN A 738 -15.31 -15.46 -59.37
N GLN A 739 -14.23 -16.22 -59.27
CA GLN A 739 -13.79 -16.82 -58.01
C GLN A 739 -12.27 -16.68 -57.89
N PHE A 740 -11.78 -16.59 -56.66
CA PHE A 740 -10.36 -16.67 -56.36
C PHE A 740 -10.10 -17.64 -55.20
N CYS A 741 -8.89 -18.17 -55.14
CA CYS A 741 -8.39 -18.96 -54.03
C CYS A 741 -6.89 -18.72 -53.88
N TYR A 742 -6.47 -18.30 -52.69
CA TYR A 742 -5.06 -18.06 -52.35
C TYR A 742 -4.67 -18.86 -51.12
N ARG A 743 -3.44 -19.36 -51.11
CA ARG A 743 -2.76 -19.69 -49.85
C ARG A 743 -2.26 -18.41 -49.20
N ILE A 744 -2.32 -18.38 -47.88
CA ILE A 744 -1.68 -17.36 -47.05
C ILE A 744 -0.69 -18.02 -46.10
N HIS A 745 0.14 -17.21 -45.43
CA HIS A 745 1.12 -17.74 -44.49
C HIS A 745 0.46 -18.61 -43.39
N PRO A 746 0.99 -19.83 -43.11
CA PRO A 746 0.36 -20.80 -42.19
C PRO A 746 0.26 -20.31 -40.73
N LEU A 747 1.04 -19.29 -40.37
CA LEU A 747 0.94 -18.62 -39.06
C LEU A 747 -0.40 -17.93 -38.85
N ASN A 748 -1.03 -17.42 -39.93
CA ASN A 748 -2.30 -16.69 -39.82
C ASN A 748 -3.38 -17.56 -39.19
N SER A 749 -4.14 -16.99 -38.26
CA SER A 749 -5.31 -17.63 -37.68
C SER A 749 -6.46 -17.70 -38.68
N VAL A 750 -7.44 -18.58 -38.43
CA VAL A 750 -8.69 -18.61 -39.21
C VAL A 750 -9.34 -17.22 -39.20
N PHE A 751 -9.36 -16.54 -38.05
CA PHE A 751 -9.85 -15.16 -37.94
C PHE A 751 -9.16 -14.21 -38.92
N THR A 752 -7.83 -14.26 -39.04
CA THR A 752 -7.09 -13.43 -40.00
C THR A 752 -7.38 -13.84 -41.44
N ALA A 753 -7.49 -15.14 -41.72
CA ALA A 753 -7.85 -15.65 -43.04
C ALA A 753 -9.22 -15.11 -43.50
N GLU A 754 -10.23 -15.19 -42.64
CA GLU A 754 -11.57 -14.64 -42.89
C GLU A 754 -11.55 -13.16 -43.26
N VAL A 755 -10.83 -12.35 -42.49
CA VAL A 755 -10.72 -10.90 -42.75
C VAL A 755 -9.95 -10.63 -44.04
N LEU A 756 -8.90 -11.39 -44.32
CA LEU A 756 -8.13 -11.28 -45.55
C LEU A 756 -8.91 -11.73 -46.78
N ALA A 757 -9.81 -12.73 -46.65
CA ALA A 757 -10.71 -13.14 -47.72
C ALA A 757 -11.63 -11.98 -48.14
N ILE A 758 -12.18 -11.25 -47.17
CA ILE A 758 -12.98 -10.03 -47.43
C ILE A 758 -12.10 -8.95 -48.07
N CYS A 759 -10.88 -8.73 -47.58
CA CYS A 759 -9.95 -7.76 -48.17
C CYS A 759 -9.65 -8.09 -49.65
N GLN A 760 -9.36 -9.35 -49.95
CA GLN A 760 -9.01 -9.80 -51.30
C GLN A 760 -10.22 -9.74 -52.24
N ALA A 761 -11.40 -10.08 -51.73
CA ALA A 761 -12.65 -9.94 -52.46
C ALA A 761 -12.95 -8.51 -52.84
N LEU A 762 -12.66 -7.56 -51.95
CA LEU A 762 -12.76 -6.14 -52.28
C LEU A 762 -11.76 -5.75 -53.37
N ASP A 763 -10.53 -6.28 -53.37
CA ASP A 763 -9.49 -5.89 -54.34
C ASP A 763 -9.70 -6.49 -55.75
N GLU A 764 -9.95 -7.79 -55.86
CA GLU A 764 -9.87 -8.55 -57.13
C GLU A 764 -11.18 -8.76 -57.86
N LEU A 765 -12.30 -8.89 -57.14
CA LEU A 765 -13.56 -9.23 -57.80
C LEU A 765 -14.06 -8.01 -58.58
N VAL A 766 -14.35 -8.24 -59.87
CA VAL A 766 -14.84 -7.22 -60.81
C VAL A 766 -16.03 -6.49 -60.22
N ILE A 767 -15.95 -5.16 -60.24
CA ILE A 767 -16.89 -4.24 -59.62
C ILE A 767 -17.98 -3.87 -60.63
N PRO A 768 -19.24 -4.29 -60.44
CA PRO A 768 -20.37 -3.71 -61.17
C PRO A 768 -20.72 -2.32 -60.59
N GLU A 769 -21.43 -1.47 -61.34
CA GLU A 769 -21.91 -0.15 -60.88
C GLU A 769 -22.97 -0.22 -59.75
N THR A 770 -23.20 -1.39 -59.17
CA THR A 770 -24.21 -1.67 -58.13
C THR A 770 -23.61 -1.70 -56.73
N ASP A 771 -24.46 -1.63 -55.71
CA ASP A 771 -24.05 -1.81 -54.30
C ASP A 771 -23.54 -3.25 -54.07
N ILE A 772 -22.72 -3.47 -53.05
CA ILE A 772 -22.04 -4.75 -52.80
C ILE A 772 -22.56 -5.36 -51.48
N LEU A 773 -22.93 -6.64 -51.53
CA LEU A 773 -23.25 -7.45 -50.36
C LEU A 773 -22.21 -8.55 -50.17
N ILE A 774 -21.45 -8.49 -49.08
CA ILE A 774 -20.47 -9.52 -48.73
C ILE A 774 -21.05 -10.45 -47.68
N LEU A 775 -21.07 -11.75 -47.99
CA LEU A 775 -21.46 -12.84 -47.12
C LEU A 775 -20.21 -13.46 -46.48
N SER A 776 -20.20 -13.57 -45.16
CA SER A 776 -19.15 -14.27 -44.41
C SER A 776 -19.78 -14.98 -43.21
N ASP A 777 -19.29 -16.18 -42.88
CA ASP A 777 -19.73 -16.90 -41.70
C ASP A 777 -18.93 -16.58 -40.43
N SER A 778 -17.92 -15.71 -40.56
CA SER A 778 -17.09 -15.27 -39.45
C SER A 778 -17.76 -14.16 -38.64
N PHE A 779 -18.62 -14.58 -37.71
CA PHE A 779 -19.25 -13.67 -36.74
C PHE A 779 -18.20 -12.82 -36.01
N SER A 780 -17.05 -13.41 -35.67
CA SER A 780 -15.94 -12.72 -35.01
C SER A 780 -15.34 -11.60 -35.85
N ALA A 781 -15.13 -11.82 -37.15
CA ALA A 781 -14.56 -10.81 -38.03
C ALA A 781 -15.51 -9.61 -38.17
N LEU A 782 -16.78 -9.89 -38.47
CA LEU A 782 -17.81 -8.86 -38.66
C LEU A 782 -18.12 -8.09 -37.37
N SER A 783 -18.18 -8.78 -36.22
CA SER A 783 -18.36 -8.14 -34.91
C SER A 783 -17.17 -7.26 -34.51
N SER A 784 -15.94 -7.66 -34.85
CA SER A 784 -14.73 -6.87 -34.60
C SER A 784 -14.68 -5.60 -35.45
N LEU A 785 -15.18 -5.68 -36.69
CA LEU A 785 -15.30 -4.53 -37.58
C LEU A 785 -16.43 -3.58 -37.14
N LYS A 786 -17.57 -4.12 -36.70
CA LYS A 786 -18.69 -3.33 -36.14
C LYS A 786 -18.29 -2.54 -34.88
N ASN A 787 -17.42 -3.12 -34.06
CA ASN A 787 -16.89 -2.51 -32.84
C ASN A 787 -15.44 -2.00 -33.04
N LEU A 788 -15.19 -1.30 -34.15
CA LEU A 788 -13.85 -0.84 -34.47
C LEU A 788 -13.29 0.13 -33.42
N SER A 789 -12.07 -0.13 -32.95
CA SER A 789 -11.32 0.73 -32.05
C SER A 789 -9.85 0.82 -32.45
N PHE A 790 -9.11 1.73 -31.82
CA PHE A 790 -7.66 1.80 -31.96
C PHE A 790 -6.94 0.51 -31.51
N HIS A 791 -7.57 -0.27 -30.62
CA HIS A 791 -7.02 -1.53 -30.12
C HIS A 791 -7.44 -2.75 -30.94
N SER A 792 -8.27 -2.59 -31.98
CA SER A 792 -8.66 -3.68 -32.87
C SER A 792 -7.44 -4.28 -33.60
N PRO A 793 -7.50 -5.56 -34.01
CA PRO A 793 -6.41 -6.20 -34.78
C PRO A 793 -6.07 -5.42 -36.05
N LYS A 794 -4.79 -5.43 -36.47
CA LYS A 794 -4.33 -4.60 -37.60
C LYS A 794 -5.01 -5.02 -38.90
N VAL A 795 -5.29 -6.32 -39.05
CA VAL A 795 -6.05 -6.85 -40.20
C VAL A 795 -7.47 -6.27 -40.28
N ILE A 796 -8.15 -6.01 -39.15
CA ILE A 796 -9.47 -5.38 -39.12
C ILE A 796 -9.37 -3.89 -39.48
N GLN A 797 -8.35 -3.20 -38.98
CA GLN A 797 -8.09 -1.80 -39.32
C GLN A 797 -7.73 -1.65 -40.81
N HIS A 798 -7.02 -2.63 -41.36
CA HIS A 798 -6.71 -2.72 -42.78
C HIS A 798 -7.97 -2.93 -43.63
N LEU A 799 -8.85 -3.86 -43.22
CA LEU A 799 -10.16 -4.05 -43.88
C LEU A 799 -11.01 -2.77 -43.83
N ALA A 800 -11.10 -2.12 -42.68
CA ALA A 800 -11.81 -0.86 -42.53
C ALA A 800 -11.29 0.23 -43.49
N ALA A 801 -9.98 0.29 -43.71
CA ALA A 801 -9.37 1.22 -44.66
C ALA A 801 -9.75 0.87 -46.12
N LYS A 802 -9.72 -0.41 -46.50
CA LYS A 802 -10.16 -0.85 -47.83
C LYS A 802 -11.63 -0.51 -48.11
N ILE A 803 -12.52 -0.77 -47.15
CA ILE A 803 -13.94 -0.41 -47.28
C ILE A 803 -14.10 1.10 -47.45
N ARG A 804 -13.32 1.90 -46.72
CA ARG A 804 -13.37 3.37 -46.82
C ARG A 804 -12.89 3.89 -48.18
N ILE A 805 -11.83 3.30 -48.73
CA ILE A 805 -11.34 3.63 -50.09
C ILE A 805 -12.45 3.37 -51.11
N ARG A 806 -13.17 2.26 -51.00
CA ARG A 806 -14.27 1.91 -51.90
C ARG A 806 -15.52 2.77 -51.71
N LYS A 807 -15.83 3.21 -50.48
CA LYS A 807 -16.92 4.18 -50.22
C LYS A 807 -16.73 5.51 -50.95
N ASN A 808 -15.48 5.94 -51.18
CA ASN A 808 -15.18 7.14 -51.97
C ASN A 808 -15.48 6.97 -53.47
N LEU A 809 -15.79 5.75 -53.95
CA LEU A 809 -16.23 5.46 -55.31
C LEU A 809 -17.77 5.46 -55.45
N HIS A 810 -18.50 6.02 -54.48
CA HIS A 810 -19.98 6.10 -54.43
C HIS A 810 -20.74 4.76 -54.33
N GLN A 811 -20.08 3.67 -53.98
CA GLN A 811 -20.71 2.35 -53.79
C GLN A 811 -21.02 2.08 -52.32
N LYS A 812 -22.22 1.58 -52.01
CA LYS A 812 -22.54 1.10 -50.65
C LYS A 812 -22.07 -0.35 -50.50
N ILE A 813 -21.41 -0.61 -49.38
CA ILE A 813 -20.98 -1.96 -48.98
C ILE A 813 -21.79 -2.35 -47.77
N ALA A 814 -22.44 -3.51 -47.85
CA ALA A 814 -23.11 -4.18 -46.74
C ALA A 814 -22.42 -5.53 -46.45
N LEU A 815 -22.27 -5.84 -45.17
CA LEU A 815 -21.72 -7.12 -44.70
C LEU A 815 -22.82 -7.88 -43.97
N LEU A 816 -23.07 -9.12 -44.39
CA LEU A 816 -24.11 -9.97 -43.86
C LEU A 816 -23.48 -11.24 -43.29
N TRP A 817 -23.66 -11.44 -41.99
CA TRP A 817 -23.24 -12.67 -41.36
C TRP A 817 -24.18 -13.82 -41.75
N VAL A 818 -23.62 -14.96 -42.16
CA VAL A 818 -24.38 -16.16 -42.52
C VAL A 818 -23.96 -17.32 -41.62
N PRO A 819 -24.89 -18.14 -41.09
CA PRO A 819 -24.53 -19.36 -40.39
C PRO A 819 -23.75 -20.34 -41.28
N GLY A 820 -22.52 -20.68 -40.91
CA GLY A 820 -21.73 -21.72 -41.60
C GLY A 820 -22.39 -23.10 -41.54
N HIS A 821 -22.13 -23.95 -42.54
CA HIS A 821 -22.68 -25.31 -42.69
C HIS A 821 -24.21 -25.40 -42.59
N SER A 822 -24.92 -24.35 -43.00
CA SER A 822 -26.37 -24.21 -42.84
C SER A 822 -27.13 -24.28 -44.17
N GLY A 823 -26.49 -24.77 -45.24
CA GLY A 823 -27.17 -25.00 -46.52
C GLY A 823 -27.39 -23.75 -47.37
N VAL A 824 -26.68 -22.66 -47.07
CA VAL A 824 -26.65 -21.45 -47.91
C VAL A 824 -25.61 -21.64 -49.01
N SER A 825 -26.07 -21.87 -50.24
CA SER A 825 -25.24 -22.29 -51.38
C SER A 825 -24.02 -21.39 -51.64
N TRP A 826 -24.17 -20.08 -51.46
CA TRP A 826 -23.08 -19.10 -51.60
C TRP A 826 -21.94 -19.33 -50.60
N ASN A 827 -22.28 -19.52 -49.32
CA ASN A 827 -21.30 -19.73 -48.25
C ASN A 827 -20.63 -21.11 -48.38
N GLU A 828 -21.42 -22.16 -48.63
CA GLU A 828 -20.88 -23.52 -48.83
C GLU A 828 -19.92 -23.57 -50.02
N LYS A 829 -20.18 -22.77 -51.07
CA LYS A 829 -19.29 -22.68 -52.22
C LYS A 829 -17.96 -22.00 -51.88
N ALA A 830 -17.99 -20.90 -51.11
CA ALA A 830 -16.78 -20.23 -50.64
C ALA A 830 -15.93 -21.16 -49.74
N ASP A 831 -16.56 -21.84 -48.78
CA ASP A 831 -15.90 -22.84 -47.91
C ASP A 831 -15.28 -23.99 -48.70
N PHE A 832 -16.01 -24.52 -49.69
CA PHE A 832 -15.50 -25.54 -50.58
C PHE A 832 -14.25 -25.07 -51.35
N ILE A 833 -14.28 -23.86 -51.92
CA ILE A 833 -13.15 -23.30 -52.67
C ILE A 833 -11.95 -23.07 -51.75
N ALA A 834 -12.17 -22.56 -50.53
CA ALA A 834 -11.11 -22.35 -49.55
C ALA A 834 -10.41 -23.67 -49.17
N LYS A 835 -11.15 -24.78 -49.13
CA LYS A 835 -10.63 -26.13 -48.84
C LYS A 835 -9.95 -26.82 -50.02
N GLN A 836 -10.12 -26.36 -51.26
CA GLN A 836 -9.50 -26.95 -52.46
C GLN A 836 -8.06 -26.50 -52.74
N VAL A 837 -7.43 -25.78 -51.80
CA VAL A 837 -6.08 -25.24 -52.00
C VAL A 837 -5.03 -26.34 -52.12
N SER A 838 -4.03 -26.11 -52.97
CA SER A 838 -2.88 -27.01 -53.17
C SER A 838 -1.55 -26.26 -53.05
N ASP A 839 -0.43 -26.97 -53.07
CA ASP A 839 0.91 -26.33 -53.05
C ASP A 839 1.20 -25.46 -54.28
N PHE A 840 0.45 -25.66 -55.38
CA PHE A 840 0.57 -24.86 -56.60
C PHE A 840 -0.37 -23.64 -56.63
N SER A 841 -1.23 -23.49 -55.63
CA SER A 841 -2.14 -22.35 -55.55
C SER A 841 -1.36 -21.05 -55.31
N PRO A 842 -1.83 -19.91 -55.87
CA PRO A 842 -1.22 -18.60 -55.66
C PRO A 842 -1.05 -18.28 -54.16
N TYR A 843 0.06 -17.62 -53.80
CA TYR A 843 0.46 -17.39 -52.41
C TYR A 843 0.52 -15.90 -52.06
N ILE A 844 -0.09 -15.52 -50.94
CA ILE A 844 -0.03 -14.17 -50.37
C ILE A 844 0.80 -14.21 -49.09
N ASP A 845 1.86 -13.41 -49.05
CA ASP A 845 2.84 -13.38 -47.95
C ASP A 845 2.33 -12.73 -46.66
N TRP A 846 1.19 -12.04 -46.68
CA TRP A 846 0.73 -11.22 -45.56
C TRP A 846 0.49 -12.00 -44.27
N ILE A 847 0.95 -11.43 -43.15
CA ILE A 847 0.82 -12.00 -41.81
C ILE A 847 0.28 -10.94 -40.84
N ALA A 848 -0.74 -11.28 -40.07
CA ALA A 848 -1.18 -10.43 -38.98
C ALA A 848 -0.14 -10.42 -37.85
N SER A 849 0.21 -9.22 -37.37
CA SER A 849 1.18 -9.06 -36.29
C SER A 849 0.77 -9.86 -35.04
N GLU A 850 -0.52 -9.83 -34.70
CA GLU A 850 -1.15 -10.54 -33.58
C GLU A 850 -0.94 -12.06 -33.64
N ASP A 851 -0.96 -12.65 -34.84
CA ASP A 851 -0.78 -14.09 -35.03
C ASP A 851 0.69 -14.49 -34.79
N ILE A 852 1.64 -13.66 -35.21
CA ILE A 852 3.06 -13.86 -34.89
C ILE A 852 3.27 -13.78 -33.37
N LEU A 853 2.67 -12.78 -32.70
CA LEU A 853 2.77 -12.63 -31.24
C LEU A 853 2.20 -13.84 -30.50
N SER A 854 1.06 -14.35 -30.97
CA SER A 854 0.42 -15.55 -30.42
C SER A 854 1.31 -16.78 -30.58
N HIS A 855 1.91 -16.95 -31.76
CA HIS A 855 2.84 -18.04 -32.04
C HIS A 855 4.09 -18.00 -31.14
N LEU A 856 4.74 -16.83 -31.02
CA LEU A 856 5.91 -16.67 -30.15
C LEU A 856 5.60 -16.94 -28.67
N LYS A 857 4.38 -16.64 -28.22
CA LYS A 857 3.90 -17.00 -26.88
C LYS A 857 3.76 -18.50 -26.70
N LYS A 858 3.17 -19.18 -27.68
CA LYS A 858 3.07 -20.64 -27.67
C LYS A 858 4.46 -21.30 -27.66
N GLN A 859 5.39 -20.84 -28.50
CA GLN A 859 6.77 -21.34 -28.51
C GLN A 859 7.48 -21.14 -27.16
N SER A 860 7.35 -19.96 -26.54
CA SER A 860 7.98 -19.68 -25.24
C SER A 860 7.44 -20.58 -24.12
N LEU A 861 6.14 -20.86 -24.12
CA LEU A 861 5.53 -21.82 -23.20
C LEU A 861 5.98 -23.25 -23.49
N GLN A 862 6.11 -23.63 -24.76
CA GLN A 862 6.59 -24.95 -25.18
C GLN A 862 8.02 -25.23 -24.69
N ILE A 863 8.90 -24.22 -24.62
CA ILE A 863 10.23 -24.38 -23.99
C ILE A 863 10.10 -24.78 -22.52
N THR A 864 9.12 -24.23 -21.80
CA THR A 864 8.86 -24.60 -20.40
C THR A 864 8.37 -26.05 -20.33
N GLU A 865 7.53 -26.47 -21.27
CA GLU A 865 7.06 -27.84 -21.43
C GLU A 865 8.20 -28.83 -21.65
N GLU A 866 9.05 -28.56 -22.63
CA GLU A 866 10.19 -29.39 -22.97
C GLU A 866 11.17 -29.49 -21.80
N ASN A 867 11.42 -28.38 -21.09
CA ASN A 867 12.28 -28.38 -19.92
C ASN A 867 11.72 -29.24 -18.79
N TYR A 868 10.39 -29.27 -18.62
CA TYR A 868 9.74 -30.20 -17.70
C TYR A 868 9.91 -31.65 -18.17
N HIS A 869 9.61 -31.94 -19.43
CA HIS A 869 9.71 -33.29 -20.01
C HIS A 869 11.13 -33.87 -19.96
N LYS A 870 12.15 -33.06 -20.21
CA LYS A 870 13.57 -33.44 -20.13
C LYS A 870 14.07 -33.58 -18.69
N SER A 871 13.31 -33.11 -17.69
CA SER A 871 13.73 -33.17 -16.29
C SER A 871 13.46 -34.54 -15.67
N LYS A 872 14.28 -34.90 -14.66
CA LYS A 872 14.05 -36.09 -13.81
C LYS A 872 12.68 -36.14 -13.14
N TYR A 873 12.00 -35.00 -13.03
CA TYR A 873 10.70 -34.88 -12.36
C TYR A 873 9.55 -35.41 -13.21
N LYS A 874 9.70 -35.47 -14.53
CA LYS A 874 8.69 -36.05 -15.43
C LYS A 874 8.43 -37.52 -15.11
N LEU A 875 9.47 -38.30 -14.81
CA LEU A 875 9.36 -39.71 -14.43
C LEU A 875 8.75 -39.89 -13.02
N LEU A 876 8.99 -38.94 -12.12
CA LEU A 876 8.54 -38.99 -10.72
C LEU A 876 7.09 -38.54 -10.52
N ILE A 877 6.68 -37.47 -11.22
CA ILE A 877 5.39 -36.80 -11.01
C ILE A 877 4.39 -37.12 -12.13
N ALA A 878 4.87 -37.59 -13.28
CA ALA A 878 4.09 -37.86 -14.49
C ALA A 878 3.59 -36.56 -15.19
N ASN A 879 2.55 -36.59 -16.03
CA ASN A 879 2.12 -35.39 -16.75
C ASN A 879 1.43 -34.42 -15.79
N ILE A 880 1.98 -33.22 -15.65
CA ILE A 880 1.34 -32.14 -14.90
C ILE A 880 0.52 -31.31 -15.89
N PRO A 881 -0.79 -31.17 -15.70
CA PRO A 881 -1.60 -30.26 -16.50
C PRO A 881 -1.25 -28.80 -16.19
N ASP A 882 -1.30 -27.95 -17.21
CA ASP A 882 -1.13 -26.51 -17.01
C ASP A 882 -2.31 -25.94 -16.23
N ILE A 883 -2.01 -25.10 -15.23
CA ILE A 883 -3.04 -24.25 -14.67
C ILE A 883 -3.23 -23.08 -15.64
N LEU A 884 -4.37 -23.09 -16.34
CA LEU A 884 -4.72 -22.12 -17.37
C LEU A 884 -4.64 -20.65 -16.91
N THR A 885 -4.77 -20.35 -15.60
CA THR A 885 -4.49 -19.01 -15.03
C THR A 885 -4.12 -19.03 -13.53
N ILE A 886 -3.30 -18.07 -13.07
CA ILE A 886 -2.99 -17.80 -11.65
C ILE A 886 -4.22 -17.22 -10.88
N SER A 887 -5.36 -17.04 -11.55
CA SER A 887 -6.60 -16.54 -10.93
C SER A 887 -7.21 -17.55 -9.94
N LYS A 888 -8.10 -17.10 -9.04
CA LYS A 888 -8.71 -17.96 -8.00
C LYS A 888 -9.57 -19.06 -8.65
N TRP A 889 -9.20 -20.34 -8.50
CA TRP A 889 -9.91 -21.47 -9.16
C TRP A 889 -11.27 -21.73 -8.52
N THR A 890 -11.29 -21.67 -7.18
CA THR A 890 -12.47 -21.92 -6.36
C THR A 890 -13.04 -20.65 -5.73
N GLY A 891 -12.33 -19.52 -5.83
CA GLY A 891 -12.59 -18.33 -5.04
C GLY A 891 -12.06 -18.42 -3.60
N ASN A 892 -11.62 -19.61 -3.16
CA ASN A 892 -11.11 -19.90 -1.82
C ASN A 892 -9.62 -20.23 -1.85
N ARG A 893 -8.82 -19.39 -1.19
CA ARG A 893 -7.36 -19.51 -1.18
C ARG A 893 -6.85 -20.84 -0.63
N VAL A 894 -7.53 -21.43 0.36
CA VAL A 894 -7.10 -22.70 0.97
C VAL A 894 -7.28 -23.85 -0.01
N GLN A 895 -8.40 -23.87 -0.72
CA GLN A 895 -8.72 -24.90 -1.70
C GLN A 895 -7.77 -24.84 -2.90
N ASP A 896 -7.47 -23.64 -3.41
CA ASP A 896 -6.53 -23.46 -4.52
C ASP A 896 -5.11 -23.96 -4.17
N ARG A 897 -4.66 -23.73 -2.92
CA ARG A 897 -3.38 -24.26 -2.42
C ARG A 897 -3.37 -25.78 -2.34
N LEU A 898 -4.47 -26.37 -1.90
CA LEU A 898 -4.64 -27.81 -1.77
C LEU A 898 -4.53 -28.49 -3.13
N ILE A 899 -5.26 -27.97 -4.13
CA ILE A 899 -5.22 -28.47 -5.51
C ILE A 899 -3.80 -28.35 -6.09
N ALA A 900 -3.13 -27.19 -5.94
CA ALA A 900 -1.77 -27.00 -6.45
C ALA A 900 -0.77 -28.01 -5.87
N ARG A 901 -0.91 -28.34 -4.58
CA ARG A 901 -0.06 -29.32 -3.88
C ARG A 901 -0.37 -30.76 -4.28
N ILE A 902 -1.63 -31.08 -4.54
CA ILE A 902 -2.04 -32.39 -5.08
C ILE A 902 -1.43 -32.56 -6.47
N ILE A 903 -1.69 -31.64 -7.40
CA ILE A 903 -1.16 -31.72 -8.78
C ILE A 903 0.36 -31.88 -8.79
N SER A 904 1.08 -31.14 -7.95
CA SER A 904 2.55 -31.23 -7.86
C SER A 904 3.08 -32.37 -6.99
N LYS A 905 2.20 -33.18 -6.37
CA LYS A 905 2.52 -34.20 -5.36
C LYS A 905 3.38 -33.68 -4.19
N THR A 906 3.19 -32.41 -3.84
CA THR A 906 3.91 -31.72 -2.74
C THR A 906 3.08 -31.58 -1.47
N ILE A 907 1.95 -32.29 -1.41
CA ILE A 907 1.09 -32.33 -0.23
C ILE A 907 1.72 -33.17 0.86
N THR A 908 1.59 -32.71 2.10
CA THR A 908 2.26 -33.31 3.25
C THR A 908 1.62 -34.67 3.57
N THR A 909 2.36 -35.75 3.38
CA THR A 909 1.95 -37.11 3.78
C THR A 909 3.10 -37.81 4.51
N PRO A 910 2.85 -38.85 5.34
CA PRO A 910 3.92 -39.60 6.01
C PRO A 910 4.97 -40.14 5.03
N GLY A 911 4.55 -40.67 3.88
CA GLY A 911 5.46 -41.13 2.83
C GLY A 911 6.31 -40.00 2.22
N LEU A 912 5.75 -38.80 2.02
CA LEU A 912 6.53 -37.66 1.53
C LEU A 912 7.51 -37.15 2.60
N LEU A 913 7.08 -37.03 3.86
CA LEU A 913 7.91 -36.53 4.96
C LEU A 913 9.06 -37.48 5.29
N SER A 914 8.84 -38.79 5.22
CA SER A 914 9.88 -39.81 5.42
C SER A 914 11.02 -39.69 4.39
N ARG A 915 10.72 -39.34 3.13
CA ARG A 915 11.76 -39.04 2.11
C ARG A 915 12.68 -37.88 2.48
N PHE A 916 12.24 -37.00 3.39
CA PHE A 916 13.02 -35.88 3.91
C PHE A 916 13.52 -36.13 5.34
N ASN A 917 13.41 -37.34 5.88
CA ASN A 917 13.73 -37.70 7.26
C ASN A 917 12.94 -36.88 8.31
N LEU A 918 11.74 -36.44 7.96
CA LEU A 918 10.85 -35.66 8.84
C LEU A 918 9.72 -36.50 9.46
N HIS A 919 9.59 -37.77 9.06
CA HIS A 919 8.65 -38.71 9.63
C HIS A 919 9.28 -40.11 9.71
N PRO A 920 9.20 -40.81 10.85
CA PRO A 920 9.92 -42.06 11.06
C PRO A 920 9.34 -43.22 10.24
N ASP A 921 8.02 -43.21 9.99
CA ASP A 921 7.32 -44.31 9.30
C ASP A 921 6.66 -43.81 8.00
N PRO A 922 7.06 -44.28 6.81
CA PRO A 922 6.44 -43.89 5.55
C PRO A 922 5.10 -44.60 5.29
N LEU A 923 4.70 -45.59 6.09
CA LEU A 923 3.65 -46.55 5.74
C LEU A 923 2.25 -46.12 6.19
N CYS A 924 1.24 -46.64 5.50
CA CYS A 924 -0.16 -46.50 5.87
C CYS A 924 -0.50 -47.49 6.99
N SER A 925 -1.10 -47.01 8.07
CA SER A 925 -1.49 -47.84 9.23
C SER A 925 -2.53 -48.92 8.93
N VAL A 926 -3.22 -48.85 7.78
CA VAL A 926 -4.30 -49.79 7.42
C VAL A 926 -3.80 -50.88 6.48
N CYS A 927 -3.01 -50.53 5.46
CA CYS A 927 -2.64 -51.44 4.38
C CYS A 927 -1.13 -51.55 4.14
N ASN A 928 -0.31 -50.94 4.99
CA ASN A 928 1.15 -51.09 5.01
C ASN A 928 1.88 -50.71 3.70
N GLU A 929 1.25 -49.92 2.83
CA GLU A 929 1.88 -49.33 1.64
C GLU A 929 2.45 -47.94 1.96
N ILE A 930 3.37 -47.44 1.13
CA ILE A 930 3.89 -46.07 1.24
C ILE A 930 2.74 -45.06 1.17
N ASN A 931 2.58 -44.28 2.23
CA ASN A 931 1.50 -43.32 2.39
C ASN A 931 1.81 -42.01 1.64
N ASP A 932 1.74 -42.07 0.31
CA ASP A 932 1.82 -40.91 -0.58
C ASP A 932 0.44 -40.49 -1.11
N ILE A 933 0.37 -39.33 -1.76
CA ILE A 933 -0.91 -38.82 -2.29
C ILE A 933 -1.52 -39.73 -3.36
N SER A 934 -0.70 -40.47 -4.11
CA SER A 934 -1.19 -41.41 -5.12
C SER A 934 -1.85 -42.62 -4.44
N HIS A 935 -1.24 -43.12 -3.37
CA HIS A 935 -1.79 -44.17 -2.52
C HIS A 935 -3.12 -43.75 -1.90
N ILE A 936 -3.18 -42.57 -1.26
CA ILE A 936 -4.41 -42.05 -0.62
C ILE A 936 -5.56 -41.94 -1.63
N LEU A 937 -5.31 -41.34 -2.79
CA LEU A 937 -6.36 -41.03 -3.78
C LEU A 937 -6.75 -42.21 -4.67
N LEU A 938 -5.91 -43.24 -4.82
CA LEU A 938 -6.15 -44.32 -5.79
C LEU A 938 -6.27 -45.72 -5.17
N ARG A 939 -5.53 -46.03 -4.09
CA ARG A 939 -5.31 -47.42 -3.65
C ARG A 939 -5.74 -47.72 -2.21
N CYS A 940 -5.51 -46.80 -1.28
CA CYS A 940 -5.67 -47.03 0.16
C CYS A 940 -7.03 -47.66 0.52
N GLN A 941 -7.04 -48.79 1.21
CA GLN A 941 -8.28 -49.50 1.57
C GLN A 941 -9.20 -48.64 2.45
N LYS A 942 -8.62 -47.78 3.30
CA LYS A 942 -9.36 -46.85 4.17
C LYS A 942 -10.36 -45.96 3.42
N TYR A 943 -10.07 -45.57 2.18
CA TYR A 943 -10.87 -44.61 1.41
C TYR A 943 -11.65 -45.23 0.23
N ALA A 944 -11.80 -46.56 0.20
CA ALA A 944 -12.43 -47.26 -0.91
C ALA A 944 -13.86 -46.75 -1.21
N SER A 945 -14.69 -46.59 -0.17
CA SER A 945 -16.07 -46.09 -0.31
C SER A 945 -16.14 -44.65 -0.85
N VAL A 946 -15.23 -43.79 -0.39
CA VAL A 946 -15.14 -42.38 -0.83
C VAL A 946 -14.73 -42.30 -2.30
N ARG A 947 -13.79 -43.15 -2.76
CA ARG A 947 -13.35 -43.19 -4.16
C ARG A 947 -14.46 -43.60 -5.12
N VAL A 948 -15.28 -44.59 -4.77
CA VAL A 948 -16.43 -45.01 -5.61
C VAL A 948 -17.40 -43.85 -5.85
N ILE A 949 -17.67 -43.04 -4.82
CA ILE A 949 -18.52 -41.85 -4.93
C ILE A 949 -17.85 -40.80 -5.84
N LEU A 950 -16.55 -40.59 -5.67
CA LEU A 950 -15.79 -39.63 -6.48
C LEU A 950 -15.77 -40.02 -7.96
N TRP A 951 -15.51 -41.29 -8.28
CA TRP A 951 -15.47 -41.79 -9.66
C TRP A 951 -16.81 -41.65 -10.36
N ARG A 952 -17.91 -41.96 -9.67
CA ARG A 952 -19.27 -41.75 -10.20
C ARG A 952 -19.54 -40.27 -10.52
N LYS A 953 -19.16 -39.36 -9.63
CA LYS A 953 -19.38 -37.91 -9.84
C LYS A 953 -18.47 -37.30 -10.90
N LEU A 954 -17.31 -37.91 -11.17
CA LEU A 954 -16.36 -37.49 -12.21
C LEU A 954 -16.54 -38.24 -13.54
N ASN A 955 -17.55 -39.11 -13.65
CA ASN A 955 -17.82 -39.98 -14.80
C ASN A 955 -16.61 -40.83 -15.22
N ILE A 956 -15.89 -41.40 -14.25
CA ILE A 956 -14.74 -42.28 -14.49
C ILE A 956 -15.23 -43.74 -14.52
N VAL A 957 -15.01 -44.42 -15.65
CA VAL A 957 -15.50 -45.80 -15.91
C VAL A 957 -14.36 -46.83 -15.97
N SER A 958 -13.10 -46.42 -15.83
CA SER A 958 -11.95 -47.32 -16.03
C SER A 958 -11.58 -48.16 -14.80
N ALA A 959 -11.16 -49.42 -15.02
CA ALA A 959 -10.74 -50.35 -13.98
C ALA A 959 -9.33 -50.06 -13.41
N ASN A 960 -8.46 -49.40 -14.18
CA ASN A 960 -7.08 -49.04 -13.80
C ASN A 960 -6.89 -47.52 -13.89
N ILE A 961 -7.22 -46.81 -12.81
CA ILE A 961 -7.10 -45.35 -12.74
C ILE A 961 -5.69 -44.96 -12.32
N THR A 962 -4.97 -44.27 -13.21
CA THR A 962 -3.70 -43.63 -12.88
C THR A 962 -3.92 -42.22 -12.35
N TYR A 963 -2.89 -41.64 -11.73
CA TYR A 963 -2.94 -40.27 -11.21
C TYR A 963 -3.26 -39.25 -12.31
N ASP A 964 -2.68 -39.44 -13.49
CA ASP A 964 -2.86 -38.56 -14.64
C ASP A 964 -4.28 -38.63 -15.19
N VAL A 965 -4.88 -39.84 -15.24
CA VAL A 965 -6.28 -40.04 -15.64
C VAL A 965 -7.23 -39.40 -14.63
N LEU A 966 -6.94 -39.49 -13.32
CA LEU A 966 -7.74 -38.80 -12.33
C LEU A 966 -7.68 -37.27 -12.52
N LEU A 967 -6.48 -36.71 -12.69
CA LEU A 967 -6.31 -35.27 -12.86
C LEU A 967 -6.95 -34.74 -14.15
N SER A 968 -6.90 -35.50 -15.26
CA SER A 968 -7.52 -35.09 -16.51
C SER A 968 -9.03 -34.95 -16.38
N HIS A 969 -9.70 -35.86 -15.64
CA HIS A 969 -11.13 -35.77 -15.34
C HIS A 969 -11.48 -34.66 -14.34
N VAL A 970 -10.63 -34.42 -13.35
CA VAL A 970 -10.83 -33.36 -12.34
C VAL A 970 -10.72 -31.97 -12.95
N LEU A 971 -9.81 -31.78 -13.91
CA LEU A 971 -9.49 -30.46 -14.46
C LEU A 971 -10.23 -30.11 -15.76
N VAL A 972 -11.19 -30.95 -16.19
CA VAL A 972 -12.02 -30.70 -17.38
C VAL A 972 -12.78 -29.37 -17.27
N ASN A 973 -13.38 -29.11 -16.12
CA ASN A 973 -14.19 -27.92 -15.90
C ASN A 973 -14.26 -27.55 -14.40
N LYS A 974 -14.76 -26.35 -14.12
CA LYS A 974 -14.86 -25.82 -12.75
C LYS A 974 -15.77 -26.68 -11.85
N TYR A 975 -16.79 -27.32 -12.41
CA TYR A 975 -17.74 -28.16 -11.67
C TYR A 975 -17.08 -29.43 -11.13
N HIS A 976 -16.34 -30.17 -11.97
CA HIS A 976 -15.55 -31.34 -11.58
C HIS A 976 -14.49 -31.01 -10.52
N LEU A 977 -13.83 -29.86 -10.69
CA LEU A 977 -12.85 -29.38 -9.72
C LEU A 977 -13.47 -29.15 -8.33
N LEU A 978 -14.65 -28.53 -8.27
CA LEU A 978 -15.38 -28.31 -7.02
C LEU A 978 -15.82 -29.62 -6.35
N ILE A 979 -16.31 -30.59 -7.14
CA ILE A 979 -16.64 -31.94 -6.65
C ILE A 979 -15.42 -32.60 -6.00
N PHE A 980 -14.28 -32.54 -6.70
CA PHE A 980 -13.04 -33.13 -6.20
C PHE A 980 -12.63 -32.51 -4.87
N VAL A 981 -12.59 -31.17 -4.78
CA VAL A 981 -12.25 -30.44 -3.55
C VAL A 981 -13.21 -30.75 -2.39
N GLN A 982 -14.52 -30.79 -2.65
CA GLN A 982 -15.50 -31.14 -1.64
C GLN A 982 -15.33 -32.56 -1.11
N THR A 983 -14.77 -33.45 -1.92
CA THR A 983 -14.53 -34.84 -1.53
C THR A 983 -13.22 -35.00 -0.77
N LEU A 984 -12.24 -34.10 -0.97
CA LEU A 984 -10.95 -34.13 -0.27
C LEU A 984 -11.05 -34.11 1.26
N LYS A 985 -12.11 -33.51 1.83
CA LYS A 985 -12.34 -33.48 3.28
C LYS A 985 -12.53 -34.87 3.92
N TYR A 986 -12.78 -35.91 3.12
CA TYR A 986 -12.95 -37.28 3.58
C TYR A 986 -11.68 -38.13 3.47
N PHE A 987 -10.59 -37.55 2.95
CA PHE A 987 -9.27 -38.16 2.94
C PHE A 987 -8.41 -37.50 4.04
N ASP A 988 -7.48 -38.24 4.65
CA ASP A 988 -6.51 -37.67 5.60
C ASP A 988 -5.45 -36.83 4.84
N ILE A 989 -5.88 -35.69 4.31
CA ILE A 989 -5.09 -34.76 3.53
C ILE A 989 -5.21 -33.39 4.22
N VAL A 990 -4.14 -32.92 4.85
CA VAL A 990 -4.07 -31.65 5.60
C VAL A 990 -3.43 -30.52 4.80
#